data_AF-A0A2V5NVW7-F1
#
_entry.id   AF-A0A2V5NVW7-F1
#
_cell.length_a   1.000
_cell.length_b   1.000
_cell.length_c   1.000
_cell.angle_alpha   90.00
_cell.angle_beta   90.00
_cell.angle_gamma   90.00
#
_symmetry.space_group_name_H-M   'P 1'
#
loop_
_entity.id
_entity.type
_entity.pdbx_description
1 polymer ?
#
loop_
_entity_poly.entity_id
_entity_poly.type
_entity_poly.pdbx_seq_one_letter_code
_entity_poly.pdbx_strand_id
1 'polypeptide(L)'
;MVDGQSISFDPVDINEGGIVVGNSVPGGSMVIRTPKPTPTPSPGAPPPTGPQPFTETILSPGSPLAINDHTRPTPSPPAPTSPSPSPSTTPSPTPTPSPAPQILAWVGNALVIWERQDDGHTWHPFGLEEMIPSMDGWENLNPYEMNNNGAIVGTAWYVDPSIPGAPGEYHAFLLVPVELMVDGNRDNEMSFADLAGHEADQTSEEKPYRFWVNDDDDGAAGNPGDHVPPRAPDYADGTIQSIRDLEDFARLHVNVSGLEAALESNTIQAAFEWRQASNNPRIKLYRATSAGTSYLTDESTANSAMLYPFRDTLGEVAPGTRLLMPPGFWLAKSGFTNVPKTLPQAWLLFEGSGEGKGQLVLSFWKAGRKIGETAPVWLELKNVKRMFQRAKAIPLNGIAAPWSDENPLPTAYVDDPNGYEFDLPADESHDAIIFVHGIHPPLFDSDDSYLSNVNTAETVYKRLWHQGYKGRFAFYKWPALNPAGYFLNGSGFEFNQSEYRAFKYGKGLAGFAASLPATYNKHVYAHSQGNAVAAAAFRNYGLKAKTWIVTQGALPISCFDNDLRHYVFNYITPDSASDLGYRSFLDDKVQTRIVNFCNTQDTVTGKIWELNHEFFKPTVHLDGLTRIEYWFFSDPSEVHVKRFFNTVELNDRVVNDPHESMAMAVRSRSKAIAHGIDVQGKLDEIVDLHAMFGFGDEHGSQWERPIQRQCLRYFEKLTDEIR
;
A
#
# COMPACT_ATOMS: atom_id res chain seq x y z
N MET A 1 54.32 8.40 19.06
CA MET A 1 54.69 8.68 17.66
C MET A 1 53.72 7.92 16.79
N VAL A 2 53.06 8.59 15.85
CA VAL A 2 52.18 7.95 14.84
C VAL A 2 52.85 8.17 13.49
N ASP A 3 53.10 7.11 12.73
CA ASP A 3 53.78 7.16 11.43
C ASP A 3 55.09 7.97 11.43
N GLY A 4 55.88 7.80 12.50
CA GLY A 4 57.16 8.51 12.64
C GLY A 4 57.04 10.01 12.94
N GLN A 5 55.83 10.52 13.20
CA GLN A 5 55.59 11.90 13.65
C GLN A 5 55.32 11.97 15.15
N SER A 6 55.85 13.00 15.81
CA SER A 6 55.49 13.31 17.20
C SER A 6 54.08 13.89 17.22
N ILE A 7 53.24 13.37 18.10
CA ILE A 7 51.89 13.86 18.35
C ILE A 7 51.83 14.49 19.74
N SER A 8 51.04 15.54 19.90
CA SER A 8 50.88 16.30 21.15
C SER A 8 49.72 15.81 22.02
N PHE A 9 49.18 14.63 21.73
CA PHE A 9 48.07 14.00 22.43
C PHE A 9 48.40 12.52 22.69
N ASP A 10 47.69 11.89 23.63
CA ASP A 10 47.87 10.49 24.00
C ASP A 10 47.01 9.59 23.09
N PRO A 11 47.60 8.86 22.11
CA PRO A 11 46.84 8.05 21.16
C PRO A 11 46.24 6.84 21.88
N VAL A 12 44.96 6.56 21.60
CA VAL A 12 44.25 5.39 22.11
C VAL A 12 44.17 4.30 21.06
N ASP A 13 43.74 4.66 19.84
CA ASP A 13 43.48 3.68 18.78
C ASP A 13 43.68 4.28 17.38
N ILE A 14 43.87 3.42 16.38
CA ILE A 14 44.10 3.78 14.97
C ILE A 14 43.37 2.81 14.04
N ASN A 15 42.68 3.36 13.04
CA ASN A 15 41.98 2.56 12.03
C ASN A 15 42.86 2.33 10.77
N GLU A 16 42.48 1.41 9.87
CA GLU A 16 43.19 1.11 8.62
C GLU A 16 43.28 2.33 7.68
N GLY A 17 42.34 3.27 7.80
CA GLY A 17 42.39 4.58 7.13
C GLY A 17 43.46 5.54 7.65
N GLY A 18 44.20 5.16 8.70
CA GLY A 18 45.22 5.99 9.35
C GLY A 18 44.63 7.10 10.24
N ILE A 19 43.34 7.04 10.56
CA ILE A 19 42.69 7.96 11.49
C ILE A 19 43.04 7.54 12.90
N VAL A 20 43.66 8.44 13.66
CA VAL A 20 44.05 8.20 15.05
C VAL A 20 43.12 8.95 15.99
N VAL A 21 42.63 8.26 17.01
CA VAL A 21 41.88 8.86 18.10
C VAL A 21 42.70 8.83 19.38
N GLY A 22 42.56 9.86 20.20
CA GLY A 22 43.27 9.94 21.47
C GLY A 22 42.78 11.06 22.37
N ASN A 23 43.52 11.33 23.45
CA ASN A 23 43.18 12.32 24.45
C ASN A 23 44.17 13.50 24.41
N SER A 24 43.67 14.74 24.36
CA SER A 24 44.51 15.95 24.34
C SER A 24 45.40 16.06 25.59
N VAL A 25 44.91 15.57 26.72
CA VAL A 25 45.61 15.29 27.99
C VAL A 25 44.88 14.10 28.67
N PRO A 26 45.49 13.35 29.60
CA PRO A 26 44.79 12.31 30.33
C PRO A 26 43.51 12.84 31.00
N GLY A 27 42.35 12.31 30.62
CA GLY A 27 41.02 12.78 31.07
C GLY A 27 40.52 14.09 30.43
N GLY A 28 41.11 14.52 29.32
CA GLY A 28 40.82 15.75 28.59
C GLY A 28 39.78 15.61 27.46
N SER A 29 39.94 16.41 26.40
CA SER A 29 39.09 16.35 25.19
C SER A 29 39.60 15.27 24.24
N MET A 30 38.68 14.63 23.52
CA MET A 30 39.01 13.66 22.48
C MET A 30 39.60 14.37 21.25
N VAL A 31 40.70 13.86 20.72
CA VAL A 31 41.37 14.36 19.52
C VAL A 31 41.25 13.31 18.42
N ILE A 32 40.73 13.71 17.27
CA ILE A 32 40.62 12.89 16.06
C ILE A 32 41.58 13.45 15.02
N ARG A 33 42.61 12.68 14.66
CA ARG A 33 43.60 13.05 13.66
C ARG A 33 43.33 12.31 12.36
N THR A 34 42.95 13.03 11.31
CA THR A 34 42.63 12.47 9.99
C THR A 34 43.73 12.80 8.97
N PRO A 35 44.29 11.82 8.25
CA PRO A 35 45.23 12.08 7.15
C PRO A 35 44.57 12.89 6.03
N LYS A 36 45.26 13.88 5.48
CA LYS A 36 44.80 14.59 4.27
C LYS A 36 45.15 13.77 3.02
N PRO A 37 44.30 13.77 1.98
CA PRO A 37 44.63 13.14 0.71
C PRO A 37 45.96 13.67 0.17
N THR A 38 46.89 12.77 -0.15
CA THR A 38 48.13 13.16 -0.83
C THR A 38 47.77 13.59 -2.25
N PRO A 39 48.11 14.82 -2.70
CA PRO A 39 47.82 15.24 -4.06
C PRO A 39 48.49 14.29 -5.05
N THR A 40 47.75 13.86 -6.09
CA THR A 40 48.29 13.01 -7.14
C THR A 40 49.53 13.67 -7.74
N PRO A 41 50.73 13.06 -7.67
CA PRO A 41 51.91 13.66 -8.24
C PRO A 41 51.73 13.80 -9.75
N SER A 42 52.08 14.96 -10.31
CA SER A 42 52.18 15.10 -11.76
C SER A 42 53.13 14.03 -12.31
N PRO A 43 52.89 13.47 -13.51
CA PRO A 43 53.76 12.45 -14.09
C PRO A 43 55.22 12.92 -14.09
N GLY A 44 56.08 12.23 -13.34
CA GLY A 44 57.51 12.55 -13.21
C GLY A 44 57.92 13.33 -11.95
N ALA A 45 57.00 13.69 -11.06
CA ALA A 45 57.36 14.26 -9.76
C ALA A 45 57.93 13.18 -8.81
N PRO A 46 58.99 13.49 -8.02
CA PRO A 46 59.48 12.58 -7.00
C PRO A 46 58.37 12.25 -5.99
N PRO A 47 58.41 11.07 -5.33
CA PRO A 47 57.50 10.76 -4.24
C PRO A 47 57.56 11.88 -3.19
N PRO A 48 56.41 12.30 -2.62
CA PRO A 48 56.42 13.31 -1.58
C PRO A 48 57.29 12.84 -0.41
N THR A 49 58.42 13.50 -0.20
CA THR A 49 59.33 13.26 0.93
C THR A 49 59.01 14.26 2.03
N GLY A 50 58.10 13.90 2.93
CA GLY A 50 57.71 14.72 4.07
C GLY A 50 56.61 14.05 4.90
N PRO A 51 56.41 14.45 6.16
CA PRO A 51 55.30 13.97 6.99
C PRO A 51 53.95 14.19 6.29
N GLN A 52 53.11 13.14 6.23
CA GLN A 52 51.75 13.24 5.69
C GLN A 52 50.98 14.36 6.43
N PRO A 53 50.38 15.32 5.71
CA PRO A 53 49.59 16.37 6.33
C PRO A 53 48.29 15.79 6.90
N PHE A 54 47.79 16.39 7.98
CA PHE A 54 46.60 15.91 8.69
C PHE A 54 45.68 17.08 9.10
N THR A 55 44.46 16.75 9.51
CA THR A 55 43.55 17.64 10.26
C THR A 55 43.28 17.05 11.63
N GLU A 56 43.20 17.90 12.65
CA GLU A 56 42.81 17.50 14.01
C GLU A 56 41.45 18.13 14.35
N THR A 57 40.51 17.28 14.75
CA THR A 57 39.20 17.68 15.29
C THR A 57 39.21 17.40 16.79
N ILE A 58 38.78 18.37 17.59
CA ILE A 58 38.71 18.22 19.05
C ILE A 58 37.24 18.14 19.45
N LEU A 59 36.86 17.05 20.11
CA LEU A 59 35.52 16.83 20.66
C LEU A 59 35.59 16.85 22.18
N SER A 60 34.71 17.60 22.82
CA SER A 60 34.72 17.79 24.28
C SER A 60 33.30 17.80 24.85
N PRO A 61 33.05 17.11 25.97
CA PRO A 61 33.93 16.16 26.66
C PRO A 61 34.03 14.82 25.91
N GLY A 62 35.05 14.00 26.17
CA GLY A 62 35.14 12.65 25.58
C GLY A 62 36.48 11.95 25.81
N SER A 63 36.46 10.66 26.14
CA SER A 63 37.63 9.78 26.21
C SER A 63 37.45 8.59 25.26
N PRO A 64 38.17 8.53 24.12
CA PRO A 64 38.03 7.44 23.17
C PRO A 64 38.47 6.12 23.79
N LEU A 65 37.87 5.04 23.29
CA LEU A 65 38.21 3.66 23.61
C LEU A 65 38.66 2.90 22.36
N ALA A 66 37.90 3.03 21.26
CA ALA A 66 38.19 2.34 20.00
C ALA A 66 37.64 3.14 18.80
N ILE A 67 38.22 2.93 17.62
CA ILE A 67 37.75 3.48 16.34
C ILE A 67 37.64 2.35 15.31
N ASN A 68 36.60 2.37 14.47
CA ASN A 68 36.45 1.39 13.38
C ASN A 68 36.80 1.97 12.00
N ASP A 69 36.80 1.10 10.98
CA ASP A 69 36.99 1.47 9.56
C ASP A 69 35.68 1.66 8.79
N HIS A 70 34.56 1.96 9.46
CA HIS A 70 33.29 2.05 8.76
C HIS A 70 33.38 3.09 7.64
N THR A 71 33.22 2.62 6.40
CA THR A 71 33.22 3.45 5.19
C THR A 71 31.78 3.48 4.70
N ARG A 72 31.08 4.60 4.90
CA ARG A 72 29.76 4.77 4.30
C ARG A 72 29.96 4.74 2.77
N PRO A 73 29.29 3.84 2.02
CA PRO A 73 29.31 3.91 0.58
C PRO A 73 28.76 5.28 0.17
N THR A 74 29.50 6.01 -0.67
CA THR A 74 29.01 7.28 -1.20
C THR A 74 27.73 6.99 -2.00
N PRO A 75 26.65 7.78 -1.85
CA PRO A 75 25.43 7.59 -2.64
C PRO A 75 25.80 7.47 -4.11
N SER A 76 25.30 6.43 -4.77
CA SER A 76 25.45 6.31 -6.22
C SER A 76 24.76 7.53 -6.85
N PRO A 77 25.39 8.23 -7.81
CA PRO A 77 24.65 9.23 -8.58
C PRO A 77 23.41 8.56 -9.20
N PRO A 78 22.26 9.25 -9.25
CA PRO A 78 21.04 8.68 -9.80
C PRO A 78 21.33 8.09 -11.19
N ALA A 79 20.86 6.87 -11.42
CA ALA A 79 21.01 6.19 -12.69
C ALA A 79 20.52 7.12 -13.82
N PRO A 80 21.28 7.30 -14.91
CA PRO A 80 20.85 8.16 -16.01
C PRO A 80 19.52 7.64 -16.53
N THR A 81 18.48 8.48 -16.42
CA THR A 81 17.21 8.25 -17.06
C THR A 81 17.39 8.45 -18.56
N SER A 82 17.15 7.37 -19.32
CA SER A 82 17.05 7.30 -20.80
C SER A 82 18.33 6.91 -21.58
N PRO A 83 18.24 6.01 -22.58
CA PRO A 83 19.35 5.66 -23.45
C PRO A 83 19.44 6.66 -24.62
N SER A 84 20.54 7.41 -24.71
CA SER A 84 20.91 8.10 -25.96
C SER A 84 22.35 7.76 -26.32
N PRO A 85 22.65 7.40 -27.59
CA PRO A 85 23.98 6.94 -27.98
C PRO A 85 24.86 8.11 -28.40
N SER A 86 25.91 8.40 -27.62
CA SER A 86 27.13 9.02 -28.15
C SER A 86 28.34 8.73 -27.26
N PRO A 87 29.51 8.40 -27.84
CA PRO A 87 30.69 8.01 -27.07
C PRO A 87 31.44 9.27 -26.63
N SER A 88 31.41 9.57 -25.32
CA SER A 88 32.34 10.52 -24.72
C SER A 88 33.28 9.76 -23.79
N THR A 89 34.51 9.55 -24.25
CA THR A 89 35.61 9.02 -23.46
C THR A 89 36.17 10.11 -22.55
N THR A 90 35.65 10.19 -21.33
CA THR A 90 36.35 10.83 -20.20
C THR A 90 36.16 9.93 -18.98
N PRO A 91 37.22 9.45 -18.30
CA PRO A 91 37.04 8.74 -17.05
C PRO A 91 36.46 9.72 -16.03
N SER A 92 35.20 9.51 -15.66
CA SER A 92 34.62 10.19 -14.50
C SER A 92 35.43 9.77 -13.28
N PRO A 93 35.92 10.69 -12.43
CA PRO A 93 36.57 10.31 -11.19
C PRO A 93 35.56 9.50 -10.39
N THR A 94 35.87 8.23 -10.14
CA THR A 94 35.19 7.45 -9.11
C THR A 94 35.40 8.23 -7.80
N PRO A 95 34.34 8.75 -7.14
CA PRO A 95 34.52 9.30 -5.80
C PRO A 95 35.02 8.16 -4.92
N THR A 96 36.23 8.31 -4.39
CA THR A 96 36.75 7.40 -3.36
C THR A 96 35.82 7.54 -2.16
N PRO A 97 35.28 6.44 -1.59
CA PRO A 97 34.48 6.52 -0.37
C PRO A 97 35.28 7.28 0.69
N SER A 98 34.69 8.33 1.25
CA SER A 98 35.26 8.96 2.44
C SER A 98 35.00 8.00 3.61
N PRO A 99 36.02 7.57 4.36
CA PRO A 99 35.79 6.86 5.61
C PRO A 99 34.95 7.74 6.53
N ALA A 100 33.86 7.18 7.03
CA ALA A 100 32.99 7.76 8.04
C ALA A 100 33.06 6.86 9.28
N PRO A 101 34.24 6.78 9.93
CA PRO A 101 34.45 5.85 11.02
C PRO A 101 33.60 6.25 12.22
N GLN A 102 33.26 5.26 13.03
CA GLN A 102 32.61 5.43 14.32
C GLN A 102 33.67 5.35 15.42
N ILE A 103 33.50 6.14 16.49
CA ILE A 103 34.41 6.15 17.64
C ILE A 103 33.62 5.82 18.89
N LEU A 104 33.99 4.73 19.55
CA LEU A 104 33.46 4.37 20.86
C LEU A 104 34.20 5.18 21.93
N ALA A 105 33.47 5.89 22.79
CA ALA A 105 34.08 6.76 23.79
C ALA A 105 33.22 6.91 25.05
N TRP A 106 33.87 7.28 26.16
CA TRP A 106 33.19 7.77 27.36
C TRP A 106 32.98 9.28 27.28
N VAL A 107 31.77 9.76 27.48
CA VAL A 107 31.44 11.18 27.66
C VAL A 107 30.88 11.37 29.07
N GLY A 108 31.77 11.72 30.01
CA GLY A 108 31.44 11.65 31.42
C GLY A 108 31.24 10.19 31.84
N ASN A 109 30.04 9.85 32.32
CA ASN A 109 29.65 8.49 32.68
C ASN A 109 28.82 7.79 31.60
N ALA A 110 28.53 8.46 30.48
CA ALA A 110 27.78 7.88 29.37
C ALA A 110 28.74 7.25 28.37
N LEU A 111 28.36 6.07 27.86
CA LEU A 111 29.09 5.41 26.79
C LEU A 111 28.44 5.82 25.47
N VAL A 112 29.21 6.35 24.54
CA VAL A 112 28.67 6.87 23.29
C VAL A 112 29.41 6.33 22.07
N ILE A 113 28.68 6.22 20.97
CA ILE A 113 29.27 6.10 19.63
C ILE A 113 29.23 7.48 18.99
N TRP A 114 30.41 8.01 18.64
CA TRP A 114 30.50 9.20 17.80
C TRP A 114 30.49 8.78 16.34
N GLU A 115 29.59 9.39 15.55
CA GLU A 115 29.53 9.16 14.11
C GLU A 115 29.76 10.45 13.32
N ARG A 116 30.56 10.33 12.26
CA ARG A 116 30.82 11.43 11.32
C ARG A 116 29.65 11.60 10.36
N GLN A 117 29.15 12.82 10.26
CA GLN A 117 28.01 13.16 9.41
C GLN A 117 28.39 13.31 7.93
N ASP A 118 27.39 13.37 7.06
CA ASP A 118 27.55 13.45 5.60
C ASP A 118 28.28 14.71 5.12
N ASP A 119 28.30 15.78 5.92
CA ASP A 119 29.08 16.98 5.63
C ASP A 119 30.60 16.74 5.71
N GLY A 120 31.01 15.56 6.17
CA GLY A 120 32.41 15.16 6.29
C GLY A 120 33.17 15.92 7.38
N HIS A 121 32.53 16.71 8.23
CA HIS A 121 33.22 17.53 9.23
C HIS A 121 32.60 17.44 10.62
N THR A 122 31.29 17.24 10.70
CA THR A 122 30.54 17.21 11.95
C THR A 122 30.52 15.80 12.53
N TRP A 123 30.57 15.71 13.86
CA TRP A 123 30.50 14.46 14.61
C TRP A 123 29.37 14.56 15.64
N HIS A 124 28.49 13.55 15.66
CA HIS A 124 27.39 13.47 16.62
C HIS A 124 27.56 12.26 17.54
N PRO A 125 27.38 12.41 18.86
CA PRO A 125 27.37 11.29 19.79
C PRO A 125 25.97 10.67 19.92
N PHE A 126 25.91 9.35 19.96
CA PHE A 126 24.71 8.56 20.26
C PHE A 126 24.96 7.74 21.52
N GLY A 127 24.05 7.79 22.49
CA GLY A 127 24.18 7.00 23.71
C GLY A 127 24.08 5.51 23.40
N LEU A 128 25.05 4.71 23.82
CA LEU A 128 25.02 3.27 23.54
C LEU A 128 23.84 2.60 24.26
N GLU A 129 23.48 3.08 25.43
CA GLU A 129 22.27 2.69 26.15
C GLU A 129 20.97 2.94 25.39
N GLU A 130 20.94 3.89 24.45
CA GLU A 130 19.79 4.18 23.60
C GLU A 130 19.72 3.22 22.41
N MET A 131 20.85 2.61 22.05
CA MET A 131 20.99 1.67 20.93
C MET A 131 20.82 0.21 21.35
N ILE A 132 20.96 -0.10 22.64
CA ILE A 132 20.81 -1.47 23.17
C ILE A 132 19.33 -1.69 23.56
N PRO A 133 18.60 -2.59 22.88
CA PRO A 133 17.16 -2.71 23.04
C PRO A 133 16.71 -3.28 24.40
N SER A 134 17.58 -4.01 25.08
CA SER A 134 17.38 -4.45 26.46
C SER A 134 18.71 -4.63 27.17
N MET A 135 18.78 -4.07 28.38
CA MET A 135 19.87 -4.26 29.33
C MET A 135 19.46 -5.23 30.44
N ASP A 136 18.46 -6.08 30.22
CA ASP A 136 17.91 -6.96 31.26
C ASP A 136 19.01 -7.82 31.89
N GLY A 137 19.21 -7.60 33.18
CA GLY A 137 20.25 -8.28 33.97
C GLY A 137 21.64 -7.69 33.81
N TRP A 138 21.93 -6.84 32.83
CA TRP A 138 23.26 -6.27 32.58
C TRP A 138 23.44 -4.89 33.21
N GLU A 139 24.53 -4.71 33.95
CA GLU A 139 24.90 -3.44 34.58
C GLU A 139 26.40 -3.17 34.43
N ASN A 140 26.77 -1.88 34.46
CA ASN A 140 28.16 -1.42 34.43
C ASN A 140 28.96 -1.96 33.22
N LEU A 141 28.44 -1.73 32.01
CA LEU A 141 29.14 -2.04 30.77
C LEU A 141 30.52 -1.40 30.74
N ASN A 142 31.56 -2.22 30.56
CA ASN A 142 32.93 -1.79 30.37
C ASN A 142 33.45 -2.33 29.04
N PRO A 143 33.16 -1.63 27.92
CA PRO A 143 33.68 -2.02 26.61
C PRO A 143 35.18 -1.79 26.51
N TYR A 144 35.82 -2.60 25.67
CA TYR A 144 37.26 -2.56 25.43
C TYR A 144 37.62 -2.22 24.00
N GLU A 145 36.87 -2.73 23.03
CA GLU A 145 37.23 -2.65 21.62
C GLU A 145 35.98 -2.70 20.74
N MET A 146 36.11 -2.15 19.53
CA MET A 146 35.08 -2.17 18.49
C MET A 146 35.72 -2.57 17.16
N ASN A 147 35.10 -3.47 16.42
CA ASN A 147 35.61 -3.88 15.10
C ASN A 147 34.98 -3.12 13.94
N ASN A 148 35.43 -3.43 12.72
CA ASN A 148 34.98 -2.79 11.47
C ASN A 148 33.52 -3.07 11.09
N ASN A 149 32.90 -4.09 11.70
CA ASN A 149 31.49 -4.38 11.56
C ASN A 149 30.66 -3.71 12.68
N GLY A 150 31.23 -2.80 13.48
CA GLY A 150 30.53 -2.14 14.59
C GLY A 150 30.25 -3.05 15.79
N ALA A 151 30.85 -4.24 15.85
CA ALA A 151 30.69 -5.13 17.00
C ALA A 151 31.57 -4.65 18.15
N ILE A 152 30.99 -4.53 19.34
CA ILE A 152 31.66 -4.04 20.55
C ILE A 152 31.81 -5.18 21.55
N VAL A 153 33.02 -5.39 22.05
CA VAL A 153 33.31 -6.39 23.08
C VAL A 153 33.68 -5.73 24.41
N GLY A 154 33.26 -6.33 25.51
CA GLY A 154 33.55 -5.80 26.84
C GLY A 154 33.25 -6.77 27.96
N THR A 155 33.22 -6.25 29.18
CA THR A 155 32.78 -6.98 30.38
C THR A 155 31.76 -6.18 31.17
N ALA A 156 30.89 -6.87 31.91
CA ALA A 156 29.84 -6.25 32.69
C ALA A 156 29.36 -7.20 33.80
N TRP A 157 28.58 -6.67 34.74
CA TRP A 157 27.88 -7.49 35.71
C TRP A 157 26.57 -7.98 35.09
N TYR A 158 26.31 -9.29 35.17
CA TYR A 158 25.08 -9.90 34.73
C TYR A 158 24.38 -10.60 35.91
N VAL A 159 23.10 -10.30 36.11
CA VAL A 159 22.19 -10.96 37.03
C VAL A 159 21.13 -11.66 36.18
N ASP A 160 21.02 -12.99 36.26
CA ASP A 160 20.03 -13.72 35.46
C ASP A 160 18.59 -13.33 35.85
N PRO A 161 17.85 -12.62 34.99
CA PRO A 161 16.51 -12.13 35.33
C PRO A 161 15.48 -13.26 35.41
N SER A 162 15.79 -14.46 34.90
CA SER A 162 14.90 -15.61 34.97
C SER A 162 14.94 -16.35 36.32
N ILE A 163 15.90 -16.02 37.18
CA ILE A 163 16.11 -16.67 38.48
C ILE A 163 15.97 -15.63 39.60
N PRO A 164 14.84 -15.61 40.33
CA PRO A 164 14.65 -14.70 41.45
C PRO A 164 15.77 -14.85 42.50
N GLY A 165 16.50 -13.76 42.77
CA GLY A 165 17.58 -13.73 43.74
C GLY A 165 18.93 -14.27 43.23
N ALA A 166 19.11 -14.43 41.92
CA ALA A 166 20.41 -14.75 41.34
C ALA A 166 21.48 -13.73 41.78
N PRO A 167 22.70 -14.18 42.15
CA PRO A 167 23.80 -13.27 42.40
C PRO A 167 24.27 -12.63 41.08
N GLY A 168 24.80 -11.40 41.16
CA GLY A 168 25.49 -10.79 40.03
C GLY A 168 26.82 -11.48 39.77
N GLU A 169 27.08 -11.79 38.51
CA GLU A 169 28.30 -12.43 38.03
C GLU A 169 29.01 -11.53 37.02
N TYR A 170 30.34 -11.59 36.95
CA TYR A 170 31.10 -10.82 35.97
C TYR A 170 31.23 -11.61 34.68
N HIS A 171 30.71 -11.07 33.57
CA HIS A 171 30.65 -11.75 32.28
C HIS A 171 31.27 -10.89 31.17
N ALA A 172 31.76 -11.55 30.12
CA ALA A 172 32.06 -10.89 28.86
C ALA A 172 30.77 -10.67 28.06
N PHE A 173 30.65 -9.54 27.39
CA PHE A 173 29.54 -9.24 26.47
C PHE A 173 30.05 -8.97 25.06
N LEU A 174 29.15 -9.16 24.09
CA LEU A 174 29.34 -8.78 22.69
C LEU A 174 28.06 -8.08 22.23
N LEU A 175 28.18 -6.84 21.76
CA LEU A 175 27.13 -6.10 21.07
C LEU A 175 27.38 -6.19 19.56
N VAL A 176 26.32 -6.41 18.79
CA VAL A 176 26.37 -6.60 17.33
C VAL A 176 25.25 -5.80 16.66
N PRO A 177 25.48 -5.24 15.45
CA PRO A 177 24.47 -4.45 14.73
C PRO A 177 23.46 -5.36 14.02
N VAL A 178 22.61 -5.98 14.82
CA VAL A 178 21.53 -6.86 14.36
C VAL A 178 20.20 -6.12 14.40
N GLU A 179 19.40 -6.25 13.35
CA GLU A 179 18.21 -5.42 13.20
C GLU A 179 17.08 -6.09 12.40
N LEU A 180 15.84 -5.71 12.73
CA LEU A 180 14.64 -5.97 11.95
C LEU A 180 14.09 -4.67 11.39
N MET A 181 13.59 -4.71 10.15
CA MET A 181 12.97 -3.55 9.50
C MET A 181 11.75 -3.96 8.67
N VAL A 182 10.75 -3.10 8.70
CA VAL A 182 9.58 -3.10 7.81
C VAL A 182 9.52 -1.75 7.11
N ASP A 183 8.70 -1.64 6.06
CA ASP A 183 8.45 -0.39 5.34
C ASP A 183 7.53 0.53 6.17
N GLY A 184 8.03 0.98 7.31
CA GLY A 184 7.29 1.68 8.35
C GLY A 184 6.62 2.96 7.87
N ASN A 185 7.18 3.62 6.85
CA ASN A 185 6.61 4.82 6.27
C ASN A 185 5.74 4.56 5.01
N ARG A 186 5.72 3.34 4.47
CA ARG A 186 4.97 2.91 3.28
C ARG A 186 5.36 3.66 2.00
N ASP A 187 6.65 3.95 1.80
CA ASP A 187 7.16 4.61 0.59
C ASP A 187 7.75 3.63 -0.44
N ASN A 188 7.71 2.32 -0.13
CA ASN A 188 8.27 1.22 -0.92
C ASN A 188 9.80 1.10 -0.89
N GLU A 189 10.50 1.95 -0.14
CA GLU A 189 11.94 1.90 0.08
C GLU A 189 12.24 1.39 1.51
N MET A 190 13.38 0.73 1.69
CA MET A 190 13.85 0.27 2.99
C MET A 190 15.37 0.16 2.93
N SER A 191 16.07 0.67 3.94
CA SER A 191 17.53 0.65 3.96
C SER A 191 18.09 0.62 5.38
N PHE A 192 19.02 -0.30 5.63
CA PHE A 192 19.84 -0.30 6.85
C PHE A 192 21.03 0.68 6.79
N ALA A 193 21.30 1.27 5.62
CA ALA A 193 22.50 2.08 5.40
C ALA A 193 22.21 3.57 5.18
N ASP A 194 21.05 3.88 4.61
CA ASP A 194 20.58 5.25 4.43
C ASP A 194 19.83 5.69 5.70
N LEU A 195 20.41 6.63 6.45
CA LEU A 195 19.88 7.05 7.74
C LEU A 195 18.50 7.69 7.60
N ALA A 196 18.27 8.48 6.55
CA ALA A 196 16.99 9.16 6.37
C ALA A 196 15.85 8.17 6.09
N GLY A 197 16.06 7.20 5.19
CA GLY A 197 15.11 6.10 4.99
C GLY A 197 14.93 5.25 6.24
N HIS A 198 16.03 4.90 6.90
CA HIS A 198 16.03 4.08 8.12
C HIS A 198 15.18 4.68 9.24
N GLU A 199 15.40 5.96 9.56
CA GLU A 199 14.64 6.67 10.61
C GLU A 199 13.15 6.80 10.25
N ALA A 200 12.83 6.96 8.96
CA ALA A 200 11.44 7.08 8.52
C ALA A 200 10.64 5.77 8.74
N ASP A 201 11.32 4.62 8.61
CA ASP A 201 10.76 3.28 8.76
C ASP A 201 10.66 2.77 10.20
N GLN A 202 11.17 3.53 11.17
CA GLN A 202 11.06 3.15 12.57
C GLN A 202 9.60 3.08 13.04
N THR A 203 9.32 2.04 13.82
CA THR A 203 8.00 1.74 14.39
C THR A 203 8.05 1.89 15.91
N SER A 204 6.93 2.30 16.52
CA SER A 204 6.77 2.37 17.98
C SER A 204 5.42 1.80 18.40
N GLU A 205 5.15 1.73 19.71
CA GLU A 205 3.83 1.32 20.20
C GLU A 205 2.72 2.28 19.72
N GLU A 206 3.04 3.57 19.64
CA GLU A 206 2.13 4.64 19.18
C GLU A 206 2.02 4.71 17.66
N LYS A 207 3.08 4.30 16.94
CA LYS A 207 3.14 4.24 15.48
C LYS A 207 3.58 2.83 15.02
N PRO A 208 2.73 1.80 15.22
CA PRO A 208 3.05 0.45 14.77
C PRO A 208 2.92 0.38 13.25
N TYR A 209 3.62 -0.56 12.62
CA TYR A 209 3.35 -0.93 11.23
C TYR A 209 2.03 -1.72 11.18
N ARG A 210 1.01 -1.08 10.59
CA ARG A 210 -0.35 -1.61 10.50
C ARG A 210 -0.50 -2.42 9.22
N PHE A 211 -0.85 -3.68 9.36
CA PHE A 211 -1.09 -4.60 8.24
C PHE A 211 -2.29 -5.48 8.54
N TRP A 212 -2.73 -6.28 7.56
CA TRP A 212 -3.95 -7.08 7.70
C TRP A 212 -3.68 -8.58 7.84
N VAL A 213 -4.71 -9.28 8.32
CA VAL A 213 -4.81 -10.73 8.29
C VAL A 213 -5.28 -11.16 6.91
N ASN A 214 -4.60 -12.15 6.30
CA ASN A 214 -4.90 -12.71 4.98
C ASN A 214 -6.09 -13.71 5.08
N ASP A 215 -7.29 -13.19 5.39
CA ASP A 215 -8.49 -13.97 5.68
C ASP A 215 -9.51 -14.09 4.52
N ASP A 216 -9.12 -13.66 3.33
CA ASP A 216 -9.80 -13.92 2.06
C ASP A 216 -9.33 -15.23 1.38
N ASP A 217 -9.75 -15.45 0.12
CA ASP A 217 -9.52 -16.67 -0.67
C ASP A 217 -9.28 -16.29 -2.14
N ASP A 218 -8.02 -16.02 -2.46
CA ASP A 218 -7.52 -15.63 -3.78
C ASP A 218 -7.39 -16.79 -4.77
N GLY A 219 -7.80 -17.99 -4.35
CA GLY A 219 -7.75 -19.20 -5.16
C GLY A 219 -6.34 -19.70 -5.48
N ALA A 220 -6.31 -20.76 -6.28
CA ALA A 220 -5.06 -21.42 -6.67
C ALA A 220 -4.61 -20.98 -8.07
N ALA A 221 -3.35 -21.24 -8.44
CA ALA A 221 -2.74 -20.89 -9.74
C ALA A 221 -3.61 -21.19 -10.98
N GLY A 222 -4.39 -22.28 -10.97
CA GLY A 222 -5.25 -22.68 -12.08
C GLY A 222 -6.65 -22.05 -12.08
N ASN A 223 -7.03 -21.40 -10.99
CA ASN A 223 -8.27 -20.66 -10.83
C ASN A 223 -8.02 -19.46 -9.88
N PRO A 224 -7.15 -18.51 -10.26
CA PRO A 224 -6.82 -17.37 -9.42
C PRO A 224 -7.99 -16.38 -9.44
N GLY A 225 -8.32 -15.82 -8.28
CA GLY A 225 -9.38 -14.84 -8.10
C GLY A 225 -10.14 -15.03 -6.80
N ASP A 226 -10.71 -13.94 -6.31
CA ASP A 226 -11.45 -13.85 -5.07
C ASP A 226 -12.67 -14.79 -5.05
N HIS A 227 -12.68 -15.76 -4.14
CA HIS A 227 -13.85 -16.58 -3.84
C HIS A 227 -14.65 -15.91 -2.73
N VAL A 228 -15.89 -15.57 -3.05
CA VAL A 228 -16.80 -14.89 -2.14
C VAL A 228 -18.09 -15.70 -1.98
N PRO A 229 -18.42 -16.19 -0.77
CA PRO A 229 -17.62 -16.14 0.47
C PRO A 229 -16.32 -17.00 0.40
N PRO A 230 -15.31 -16.71 1.23
CA PRO A 230 -14.06 -17.47 1.25
C PRO A 230 -14.33 -18.92 1.65
N ARG A 231 -13.69 -19.88 0.96
CA ARG A 231 -13.86 -21.33 1.26
C ARG A 231 -12.96 -21.74 2.42
N ALA A 232 -11.77 -21.16 2.45
CA ALA A 232 -10.81 -21.20 3.55
C ALA A 232 -9.97 -19.91 3.48
N PRO A 233 -9.48 -19.39 4.62
CA PRO A 233 -8.59 -18.23 4.60
C PRO A 233 -7.24 -18.61 4.02
N ASP A 234 -6.67 -17.79 3.14
CA ASP A 234 -5.39 -18.04 2.47
C ASP A 234 -4.24 -18.23 3.47
N TYR A 235 -4.25 -17.51 4.61
CA TYR A 235 -3.25 -17.74 5.66
C TYR A 235 -3.24 -19.20 6.15
N ALA A 236 -4.28 -20.01 5.96
CA ALA A 236 -4.31 -21.40 6.40
C ALA A 236 -3.52 -22.36 5.50
N ASP A 237 -3.24 -21.98 4.26
CA ASP A 237 -2.65 -22.85 3.25
C ASP A 237 -1.21 -23.23 3.58
N GLY A 238 -0.45 -22.28 4.13
CA GLY A 238 0.99 -22.45 4.39
C GLY A 238 1.85 -22.48 3.13
N THR A 239 1.27 -22.15 1.98
CA THR A 239 1.98 -21.97 0.72
C THR A 239 1.34 -20.84 -0.08
N ILE A 240 2.13 -20.07 -0.80
CA ILE A 240 1.64 -19.09 -1.78
C ILE A 240 1.05 -19.84 -2.98
N GLN A 241 -0.28 -19.90 -3.09
CA GLN A 241 -0.97 -20.72 -4.09
C GLN A 241 -1.21 -20.02 -5.42
N SER A 242 -1.23 -18.69 -5.44
CA SER A 242 -1.40 -17.87 -6.64
C SER A 242 -0.57 -16.59 -6.54
N ILE A 243 -0.33 -15.91 -7.67
CA ILE A 243 0.27 -14.56 -7.63
C ILE A 243 -0.73 -13.51 -7.11
N ARG A 244 -2.00 -13.89 -6.99
CA ARG A 244 -3.08 -13.03 -6.54
C ARG A 244 -2.94 -12.76 -5.02
N ASP A 245 -2.67 -13.84 -4.28
CA ASP A 245 -2.36 -13.92 -2.84
C ASP A 245 -1.20 -12.98 -2.42
N LEU A 246 -0.28 -12.65 -3.33
CA LEU A 246 0.87 -11.81 -3.02
C LEU A 246 0.52 -10.37 -2.60
N GLU A 247 -0.69 -9.87 -2.86
CA GLU A 247 -1.07 -8.57 -2.32
C GLU A 247 -1.31 -8.59 -0.81
N ASP A 248 -1.45 -9.75 -0.19
CA ASP A 248 -1.60 -9.95 1.26
C ASP A 248 -0.27 -10.13 2.00
N PHE A 249 0.84 -9.86 1.31
CA PHE A 249 2.19 -9.97 1.87
C PHE A 249 2.86 -8.62 2.03
N ALA A 250 3.56 -8.47 3.16
CA ALA A 250 4.45 -7.36 3.46
C ALA A 250 5.91 -7.83 3.57
N ARG A 251 6.85 -6.92 3.33
CA ARG A 251 8.29 -7.19 3.43
C ARG A 251 8.77 -7.10 4.89
N LEU A 252 9.67 -8.01 5.26
CA LEU A 252 10.43 -7.98 6.51
C LEU A 252 11.91 -8.18 6.20
N HIS A 253 12.72 -7.16 6.49
CA HIS A 253 14.16 -7.21 6.29
C HIS A 253 14.86 -7.55 7.60
N VAL A 254 15.91 -8.36 7.49
CA VAL A 254 16.70 -8.82 8.64
C VAL A 254 18.16 -8.57 8.37
N ASN A 255 18.85 -7.93 9.31
CA ASN A 255 20.30 -7.78 9.33
C ASN A 255 20.88 -8.56 10.51
N VAL A 256 21.84 -9.44 10.23
CA VAL A 256 22.56 -10.24 11.25
C VAL A 256 24.08 -10.05 11.18
N SER A 257 24.51 -8.86 10.75
CA SER A 257 25.94 -8.51 10.63
C SER A 257 26.71 -8.79 11.93
N GLY A 258 27.86 -9.44 11.82
CA GLY A 258 28.69 -9.86 12.95
C GLY A 258 28.34 -11.24 13.54
N LEU A 259 27.24 -11.88 13.12
CA LEU A 259 26.83 -13.21 13.58
C LEU A 259 26.86 -14.29 12.49
N GLU A 260 27.36 -13.96 11.30
CA GLU A 260 27.24 -14.76 10.08
C GLU A 260 27.82 -16.15 10.24
N ALA A 261 29.08 -16.24 10.68
CA ALA A 261 29.77 -17.52 10.84
C ALA A 261 29.10 -18.40 11.91
N ALA A 262 28.59 -17.79 12.99
CA ALA A 262 27.94 -18.51 14.08
C ALA A 262 26.56 -19.05 13.68
N LEU A 263 25.81 -18.29 12.88
CA LEU A 263 24.51 -18.71 12.31
C LEU A 263 24.69 -19.76 11.20
N GLU A 264 25.62 -19.54 10.27
CA GLU A 264 25.88 -20.47 9.15
C GLU A 264 26.35 -21.85 9.64
N SER A 265 27.19 -21.88 10.68
CA SER A 265 27.63 -23.12 11.34
C SER A 265 26.60 -23.73 12.31
N ASN A 266 25.47 -23.05 12.53
CA ASN A 266 24.46 -23.41 13.52
C ASN A 266 25.01 -23.50 14.96
N THR A 267 26.12 -22.80 15.25
CA THR A 267 26.65 -22.64 16.61
C THR A 267 25.69 -21.83 17.48
N ILE A 268 25.01 -20.87 16.85
CA ILE A 268 23.85 -20.16 17.41
C ILE A 268 22.66 -20.34 16.47
N GLN A 269 21.46 -20.23 17.00
CA GLN A 269 20.19 -20.29 16.27
C GLN A 269 19.45 -18.96 16.41
N ALA A 270 18.76 -18.54 15.36
CA ALA A 270 17.88 -17.38 15.41
C ALA A 270 16.41 -17.81 15.47
N ALA A 271 15.58 -17.08 16.22
CA ALA A 271 14.15 -17.34 16.33
C ALA A 271 13.33 -16.05 16.38
N PHE A 272 12.24 -16.02 15.63
CA PHE A 272 11.26 -14.93 15.73
C PHE A 272 10.32 -15.18 16.91
N GLU A 273 10.03 -14.11 17.65
CA GLU A 273 9.21 -14.15 18.86
C GLU A 273 8.37 -12.87 18.99
N TRP A 274 7.17 -13.03 19.54
CA TRP A 274 6.36 -11.88 19.97
C TRP A 274 6.69 -11.49 21.42
N ARG A 275 6.88 -10.19 21.64
CA ARG A 275 7.00 -9.55 22.95
C ARG A 275 5.85 -8.56 23.13
N GLN A 276 5.45 -8.36 24.38
CA GLN A 276 4.40 -7.39 24.75
C GLN A 276 3.11 -7.55 23.90
N ALA A 277 2.78 -8.79 23.55
CA ALA A 277 1.64 -9.08 22.69
C ALA A 277 0.33 -8.80 23.43
N SER A 278 -0.60 -8.15 22.75
CA SER A 278 -1.99 -8.01 23.17
C SER A 278 -2.91 -8.66 22.13
N ASN A 279 -3.96 -9.34 22.60
CA ASN A 279 -4.73 -10.33 21.84
C ASN A 279 -3.84 -11.50 21.40
N ASN A 280 -3.88 -11.88 20.11
CA ASN A 280 -3.17 -13.04 19.60
C ASN A 280 -2.57 -12.76 18.21
N PRO A 281 -1.64 -11.78 18.11
CA PRO A 281 -1.02 -11.44 16.82
C PRO A 281 -0.24 -12.63 16.28
N ARG A 282 -0.47 -12.99 15.02
CA ARG A 282 0.27 -14.09 14.37
C ARG A 282 0.66 -13.71 12.96
N ILE A 283 1.87 -14.11 12.57
CA ILE A 283 2.35 -13.98 11.19
C ILE A 283 2.93 -15.30 10.72
N LYS A 284 2.82 -15.55 9.41
CA LYS A 284 3.60 -16.60 8.74
C LYS A 284 4.74 -15.95 7.95
N LEU A 285 5.92 -16.57 7.99
CA LEU A 285 7.11 -16.05 7.32
C LEU A 285 7.44 -16.87 6.08
N TYR A 286 7.88 -16.18 5.02
CA TYR A 286 8.26 -16.75 3.74
C TYR A 286 9.55 -16.13 3.25
N ARG A 287 10.29 -16.83 2.38
CA ARG A 287 11.48 -16.24 1.74
C ARG A 287 11.02 -15.25 0.68
N ALA A 288 11.62 -14.06 0.63
CA ALA A 288 11.40 -13.14 -0.47
C ALA A 288 12.30 -13.48 -1.67
N THR A 289 11.78 -13.23 -2.87
CA THR A 289 12.53 -13.37 -4.14
C THR A 289 13.51 -12.22 -4.36
N SER A 290 13.26 -11.05 -3.75
CA SER A 290 14.12 -9.86 -3.80
C SER A 290 13.94 -8.99 -2.54
N ALA A 291 14.75 -7.94 -2.40
CA ALA A 291 14.59 -6.92 -1.35
C ALA A 291 13.44 -5.92 -1.61
N GLY A 292 13.03 -5.79 -2.87
CA GLY A 292 12.09 -4.76 -3.30
C GLY A 292 10.64 -5.27 -3.41
N THR A 293 9.79 -4.41 -3.96
CA THR A 293 8.37 -4.70 -4.26
C THR A 293 8.16 -5.38 -5.61
N SER A 294 9.19 -6.01 -6.18
CA SER A 294 9.10 -6.71 -7.47
C SER A 294 8.09 -7.86 -7.46
N TYR A 295 7.80 -8.45 -6.30
CA TYR A 295 6.72 -9.43 -6.14
C TYR A 295 5.31 -8.83 -6.39
N LEU A 296 5.15 -7.51 -6.30
CA LEU A 296 3.91 -6.77 -6.59
C LEU A 296 3.91 -6.09 -7.97
N THR A 297 5.07 -5.88 -8.58
CA THR A 297 5.21 -5.10 -9.82
C THR A 297 5.64 -5.91 -11.04
N ASP A 298 6.23 -7.09 -10.84
CA ASP A 298 6.77 -7.93 -11.90
C ASP A 298 6.18 -9.35 -11.83
N GLU A 299 5.46 -9.74 -12.89
CA GLU A 299 4.77 -11.03 -12.95
C GLU A 299 5.77 -12.21 -12.94
N SER A 300 6.97 -12.06 -13.50
CA SER A 300 7.98 -13.14 -13.47
C SER A 300 8.49 -13.39 -12.05
N THR A 301 8.71 -12.32 -11.29
CA THR A 301 9.14 -12.37 -9.91
C THR A 301 8.04 -12.93 -9.01
N ALA A 302 6.79 -12.53 -9.21
CA ALA A 302 5.63 -13.09 -8.53
C ALA A 302 5.47 -14.59 -8.79
N ASN A 303 5.58 -15.03 -10.05
CA ASN A 303 5.56 -16.46 -10.38
C ASN A 303 6.71 -17.23 -9.72
N SER A 304 7.88 -16.60 -9.55
CA SER A 304 9.00 -17.20 -8.84
C SER A 304 8.72 -17.37 -7.34
N ALA A 305 7.93 -16.47 -6.73
CA ALA A 305 7.51 -16.59 -5.34
C ALA A 305 6.60 -17.81 -5.11
N MET A 306 5.89 -18.29 -6.14
CA MET A 306 5.08 -19.52 -6.09
C MET A 306 5.88 -20.82 -6.29
N LEU A 307 7.20 -20.74 -6.42
CA LEU A 307 8.09 -21.89 -6.57
C LEU A 307 8.88 -22.15 -5.29
N TYR A 308 9.27 -23.41 -5.10
CA TYR A 308 10.24 -23.76 -4.05
C TYR A 308 11.60 -23.09 -4.35
N PRO A 309 12.29 -22.50 -3.34
CA PRO A 309 12.00 -22.54 -1.90
C PRO A 309 11.21 -21.33 -1.36
N PHE A 310 10.62 -20.49 -2.21
CA PHE A 310 9.94 -19.25 -1.81
C PHE A 310 8.51 -19.47 -1.34
N ARG A 311 7.78 -20.37 -2.01
CA ARG A 311 6.33 -20.53 -1.80
C ARG A 311 5.94 -21.09 -0.45
N ASP A 312 6.80 -21.92 0.15
CA ASP A 312 6.44 -22.68 1.36
C ASP A 312 6.75 -21.83 2.60
N THR A 313 5.84 -21.84 3.57
CA THR A 313 6.06 -21.11 4.83
C THR A 313 7.27 -21.66 5.59
N LEU A 314 8.08 -20.75 6.13
CA LEU A 314 9.12 -21.05 7.11
C LEU A 314 8.53 -21.40 8.48
N GLY A 315 7.26 -21.07 8.71
CA GLY A 315 6.49 -21.34 9.90
C GLY A 315 5.72 -20.11 10.40
N GLU A 316 4.98 -20.30 11.49
CA GLU A 316 4.17 -19.25 12.13
C GLU A 316 4.83 -18.74 13.41
N VAL A 317 4.80 -17.43 13.59
CA VAL A 317 5.19 -16.75 14.83
C VAL A 317 3.94 -16.38 15.60
N ALA A 318 3.78 -16.92 16.81
CA ALA A 318 2.61 -16.71 17.66
C ALA A 318 3.03 -16.40 19.12
N PRO A 319 2.21 -15.72 19.93
CA PRO A 319 2.57 -15.39 21.30
C PRO A 319 2.83 -16.65 22.13
N GLY A 320 3.89 -16.62 22.93
CA GLY A 320 4.30 -17.75 23.76
C GLY A 320 5.00 -18.88 23.00
N THR A 321 5.13 -18.80 21.67
CA THR A 321 5.87 -19.76 20.85
C THR A 321 6.96 -19.04 20.07
N ARG A 322 8.15 -19.64 19.98
CA ARG A 322 9.23 -19.14 19.14
C ARG A 322 9.29 -19.90 17.82
N LEU A 323 9.48 -19.18 16.72
CA LEU A 323 9.75 -19.79 15.42
C LEU A 323 11.27 -19.84 15.21
N LEU A 324 11.87 -21.01 15.41
CA LEU A 324 13.28 -21.24 15.08
C LEU A 324 13.46 -21.27 13.56
N MET A 325 14.41 -20.49 13.05
CA MET A 325 14.74 -20.53 11.64
C MET A 325 15.29 -21.91 11.25
N PRO A 326 14.84 -22.50 10.13
CA PRO A 326 15.20 -23.86 9.79
C PRO A 326 16.71 -23.98 9.51
N PRO A 327 17.33 -25.14 9.81
CA PRO A 327 18.71 -25.41 9.44
C PRO A 327 18.95 -25.15 7.94
N GLY A 328 20.06 -24.49 7.61
CA GLY A 328 20.35 -24.10 6.22
C GLY A 328 19.55 -22.89 5.72
N PHE A 329 18.83 -22.17 6.61
CA PHE A 329 18.29 -20.86 6.25
C PHE A 329 19.41 -19.83 6.07
N TRP A 330 20.31 -19.70 7.04
CA TRP A 330 21.42 -18.74 7.07
C TRP A 330 22.60 -19.25 6.25
N LEU A 331 22.85 -18.66 5.08
CA LEU A 331 23.86 -19.10 4.13
C LEU A 331 24.56 -17.91 3.48
N ALA A 332 25.90 -17.94 3.42
CA ALA A 332 26.70 -16.98 2.67
C ALA A 332 26.59 -17.20 1.15
N LYS A 333 26.22 -18.41 0.74
CA LYS A 333 25.91 -18.79 -0.65
C LYS A 333 24.66 -19.65 -0.69
N SER A 334 23.70 -19.28 -1.53
CA SER A 334 22.54 -20.13 -1.75
C SER A 334 22.94 -21.42 -2.46
N GLY A 335 22.35 -22.54 -2.02
CA GLY A 335 22.45 -23.83 -2.71
C GLY A 335 21.59 -23.92 -3.97
N PHE A 336 20.75 -22.91 -4.22
CA PHE A 336 19.87 -22.82 -5.38
C PHE A 336 20.30 -21.67 -6.29
N THR A 337 20.41 -21.95 -7.58
CA THR A 337 20.68 -20.93 -8.61
C THR A 337 19.61 -19.84 -8.55
N ASN A 338 20.03 -18.57 -8.57
CA ASN A 338 19.16 -17.38 -8.55
C ASN A 338 18.30 -17.20 -7.28
N VAL A 339 18.56 -17.94 -6.21
CA VAL A 339 17.98 -17.65 -4.89
C VAL A 339 18.93 -16.76 -4.10
N PRO A 340 18.47 -15.64 -3.51
CA PRO A 340 19.33 -14.77 -2.71
C PRO A 340 20.02 -15.52 -1.57
N LYS A 341 21.27 -15.14 -1.28
CA LYS A 341 21.91 -15.49 -0.01
C LYS A 341 21.16 -14.79 1.14
N THR A 342 21.27 -15.32 2.35
CA THR A 342 20.59 -14.80 3.55
C THR A 342 21.55 -14.20 4.56
N LEU A 343 22.84 -14.14 4.23
CA LEU A 343 23.88 -13.51 5.06
C LEU A 343 24.64 -12.39 4.30
N PRO A 344 24.93 -11.26 4.97
CA PRO A 344 24.55 -10.92 6.35
C PRO A 344 23.09 -10.43 6.47
N GLN A 345 22.39 -10.28 5.35
CA GLN A 345 21.01 -9.83 5.29
C GLN A 345 20.10 -10.89 4.68
N ALA A 346 18.91 -11.04 5.24
CA ALA A 346 17.86 -11.88 4.69
C ALA A 346 16.62 -11.03 4.36
N TRP A 347 15.99 -11.34 3.23
CA TRP A 347 14.74 -10.74 2.81
C TRP A 347 13.61 -11.75 2.97
N LEU A 348 12.60 -11.37 3.74
CA LEU A 348 11.43 -12.18 4.03
C LEU A 348 10.17 -11.46 3.55
N LEU A 349 9.15 -12.25 3.29
CA LEU A 349 7.76 -11.79 3.23
C LEU A 349 7.02 -12.33 4.45
N PHE A 350 5.98 -11.63 4.88
CA PHE A 350 5.05 -12.12 5.87
C PHE A 350 3.59 -11.80 5.50
N GLU A 351 2.71 -12.68 5.93
CA GLU A 351 1.25 -12.47 5.92
C GLU A 351 0.73 -12.53 7.36
N GLY A 352 -0.38 -11.85 7.65
CA GLY A 352 -1.05 -11.94 8.94
C GLY A 352 -1.94 -13.19 9.04
N SER A 353 -1.84 -13.94 10.13
CA SER A 353 -2.68 -15.12 10.42
C SER A 353 -3.46 -15.00 11.74
N GLY A 354 -3.42 -13.84 12.40
CA GLY A 354 -4.18 -13.55 13.61
C GLY A 354 -4.13 -12.08 14.03
N GLU A 355 -5.28 -11.53 14.43
CA GLU A 355 -5.39 -10.15 14.89
C GLU A 355 -4.70 -9.92 16.25
N GLY A 356 -4.06 -8.76 16.39
CA GLY A 356 -3.41 -8.33 17.62
C GLY A 356 -2.27 -7.36 17.35
N LYS A 357 -1.59 -6.93 18.40
CA LYS A 357 -0.43 -6.06 18.29
C LYS A 357 0.66 -6.45 19.27
N GLY A 358 1.89 -6.08 18.96
CA GLY A 358 3.04 -6.29 19.83
C GLY A 358 4.36 -6.01 19.14
N GLN A 359 5.43 -6.37 19.82
CA GLN A 359 6.79 -6.29 19.33
C GLN A 359 7.18 -7.62 18.67
N LEU A 360 7.62 -7.59 17.43
CA LEU A 360 8.32 -8.71 16.80
C LEU A 360 9.83 -8.53 17.00
N VAL A 361 10.49 -9.54 17.54
CA VAL A 361 11.96 -9.56 17.73
C VAL A 361 12.58 -10.78 17.07
N LEU A 362 13.84 -10.66 16.67
CA LEU A 362 14.68 -11.80 16.35
C LEU A 362 15.61 -12.07 17.53
N SER A 363 15.41 -13.22 18.16
CA SER A 363 16.19 -13.68 19.31
C SER A 363 17.27 -14.68 18.90
N PHE A 364 18.39 -14.68 19.61
CA PHE A 364 19.52 -15.56 19.36
C PHE A 364 19.70 -16.55 20.51
N TRP A 365 19.97 -17.81 20.17
CA TRP A 365 19.99 -18.93 21.10
C TRP A 365 21.24 -19.78 20.93
N LYS A 366 21.82 -20.22 22.05
CA LYS A 366 22.94 -21.17 22.08
C LYS A 366 22.63 -22.27 23.08
N ALA A 367 22.64 -23.52 22.62
CA ALA A 367 22.33 -24.70 23.44
C ALA A 367 21.04 -24.55 24.27
N GLY A 368 19.99 -23.97 23.68
CA GLY A 368 18.69 -23.76 24.32
C GLY A 368 18.58 -22.55 25.25
N ARG A 369 19.66 -21.79 25.48
CA ARG A 369 19.67 -20.53 26.25
C ARG A 369 19.63 -19.31 25.32
N LYS A 370 18.79 -18.32 25.63
CA LYS A 370 18.76 -17.04 24.91
C LYS A 370 20.04 -16.26 25.25
N ILE A 371 20.68 -15.69 24.25
CA ILE A 371 21.96 -14.97 24.39
C ILE A 371 21.91 -13.52 23.90
N GLY A 372 20.82 -13.12 23.23
CA GLY A 372 20.60 -11.75 22.75
C GLY A 372 19.36 -11.67 21.88
N GLU A 373 19.01 -10.47 21.44
CA GLU A 373 17.95 -10.19 20.47
C GLU A 373 18.15 -8.85 19.76
N THR A 374 17.44 -8.65 18.66
CA THR A 374 17.37 -7.37 17.94
C THR A 374 16.51 -6.34 18.67
N ALA A 375 16.60 -5.08 18.25
CA ALA A 375 15.52 -4.13 18.50
C ALA A 375 14.20 -4.66 17.91
N PRO A 376 13.05 -4.36 18.55
CA PRO A 376 11.76 -4.82 18.07
C PRO A 376 11.25 -3.96 16.92
N VAL A 377 10.47 -4.57 16.03
CA VAL A 377 9.51 -3.85 15.19
C VAL A 377 8.11 -3.98 15.80
N TRP A 378 7.40 -2.88 15.94
CA TRP A 378 6.03 -2.84 16.44
C TRP A 378 5.06 -3.09 15.30
N LEU A 379 4.28 -4.15 15.42
CA LEU A 379 3.29 -4.55 14.42
C LEU A 379 1.88 -4.50 15.02
N GLU A 380 0.91 -4.12 14.21
CA GLU A 380 -0.51 -4.22 14.50
C GLU A 380 -1.24 -4.89 13.34
N LEU A 381 -1.77 -6.09 13.59
CA LEU A 381 -2.50 -6.92 12.64
C LEU A 381 -3.99 -6.81 12.89
N LYS A 382 -4.75 -6.52 11.84
CA LYS A 382 -6.21 -6.33 11.91
C LYS A 382 -6.92 -7.08 10.79
N ASN A 383 -8.21 -7.31 10.94
CA ASN A 383 -9.02 -7.56 9.76
C ASN A 383 -9.03 -6.31 8.86
N VAL A 384 -8.81 -6.48 7.55
CA VAL A 384 -8.71 -5.38 6.58
C VAL A 384 -9.94 -4.46 6.57
N LYS A 385 -11.13 -4.98 6.89
CA LYS A 385 -12.40 -4.22 6.97
C LYS A 385 -12.42 -3.16 8.07
N ARG A 386 -11.48 -3.22 9.03
CA ARG A 386 -11.27 -2.20 10.05
C ARG A 386 -10.37 -1.06 9.58
N MET A 387 -9.66 -1.24 8.46
CA MET A 387 -8.65 -0.30 7.99
C MET A 387 -9.21 0.76 7.02
N PHE A 388 -10.49 0.66 6.65
CA PHE A 388 -11.19 1.68 5.86
C PHE A 388 -12.63 1.91 6.35
N GLN A 389 -13.12 3.13 6.13
CA GLN A 389 -14.46 3.52 6.57
C GLN A 389 -15.52 2.96 5.62
N ARG A 390 -16.65 2.48 6.15
CA ARG A 390 -17.75 1.93 5.35
C ARG A 390 -19.08 2.56 5.72
N ALA A 391 -19.86 2.90 4.70
CA ALA A 391 -21.24 3.34 4.82
C ALA A 391 -22.11 2.62 3.81
N LYS A 392 -23.39 2.45 4.14
CA LYS A 392 -24.39 1.90 3.22
C LYS A 392 -25.58 2.84 3.08
N ALA A 393 -26.12 2.87 1.87
CA ALA A 393 -27.31 3.61 1.55
C ALA A 393 -28.56 2.98 2.17
N ILE A 394 -29.49 3.81 2.61
CA ILE A 394 -30.83 3.37 3.02
C ILE A 394 -31.90 3.95 2.08
N PRO A 395 -32.99 3.21 1.79
CA PRO A 395 -33.35 1.90 2.34
C PRO A 395 -32.46 0.74 1.85
N LEU A 396 -32.23 -0.26 2.70
CA LEU A 396 -31.30 -1.37 2.45
C LEU A 396 -31.78 -2.35 1.38
N ASN A 397 -33.09 -2.61 1.32
CA ASN A 397 -33.69 -3.56 0.39
C ASN A 397 -33.89 -2.97 -1.02
N GLY A 398 -33.28 -1.82 -1.29
CA GLY A 398 -33.51 -1.09 -2.51
C GLY A 398 -34.74 -0.19 -2.46
N ILE A 399 -34.87 0.60 -3.52
CA ILE A 399 -36.06 1.41 -3.78
C ILE A 399 -36.96 0.62 -4.73
N ALA A 400 -38.27 0.71 -4.49
CA ALA A 400 -39.26 0.11 -5.37
C ALA A 400 -39.16 0.69 -6.79
N ALA A 401 -39.62 -0.07 -7.77
CA ALA A 401 -39.69 0.45 -9.12
C ALA A 401 -40.64 1.66 -9.20
N PRO A 402 -40.37 2.63 -10.09
CA PRO A 402 -41.09 3.91 -10.11
C PRO A 402 -42.56 3.81 -10.53
N TRP A 403 -42.95 2.74 -11.24
CA TRP A 403 -44.38 2.48 -11.46
C TRP A 403 -45.08 2.01 -10.19
N SER A 404 -44.40 1.29 -9.29
CA SER A 404 -44.99 0.76 -8.05
C SER A 404 -45.03 1.80 -6.94
N ASP A 405 -44.02 2.67 -6.88
CA ASP A 405 -43.94 3.78 -5.95
C ASP A 405 -43.33 4.99 -6.65
N GLU A 406 -44.17 5.99 -6.89
CA GLU A 406 -43.83 7.23 -7.61
C GLU A 406 -43.07 8.21 -6.72
N ASN A 407 -43.17 8.05 -5.41
CA ASN A 407 -42.58 8.94 -4.42
C ASN A 407 -41.84 8.11 -3.37
N PRO A 408 -40.76 7.40 -3.78
CA PRO A 408 -40.04 6.57 -2.86
C PRO A 408 -39.48 7.40 -1.69
N LEU A 409 -39.41 6.76 -0.53
CA LEU A 409 -38.84 7.39 0.66
C LEU A 409 -37.45 7.97 0.35
N PRO A 410 -37.14 9.17 0.90
CA PRO A 410 -35.86 9.80 0.65
C PRO A 410 -34.73 8.89 1.09
N THR A 411 -33.71 8.75 0.24
CA THR A 411 -32.52 7.98 0.59
C THR A 411 -31.64 8.75 1.57
N ALA A 412 -30.86 8.01 2.33
CA ALA A 412 -29.82 8.52 3.22
C ALA A 412 -28.69 7.49 3.30
N TYR A 413 -27.80 7.63 4.29
CA TYR A 413 -26.78 6.63 4.60
C TYR A 413 -26.82 6.28 6.09
N VAL A 414 -26.25 5.13 6.42
CA VAL A 414 -25.89 4.72 7.79
C VAL A 414 -24.49 4.13 7.75
N ASP A 415 -23.78 4.17 8.88
CA ASP A 415 -22.51 3.47 9.02
C ASP A 415 -22.71 1.96 8.84
N ASP A 416 -21.75 1.30 8.18
CA ASP A 416 -21.79 -0.14 7.92
C ASP A 416 -20.54 -0.85 8.41
N PRO A 417 -20.26 -0.83 9.73
CA PRO A 417 -19.10 -1.51 10.28
C PRO A 417 -19.22 -3.03 10.11
N ASN A 418 -20.43 -3.60 10.02
CA ASN A 418 -20.64 -5.05 9.85
C ASN A 418 -19.78 -5.90 10.81
N GLY A 419 -19.66 -5.48 12.08
CA GLY A 419 -18.80 -6.14 13.09
C GLY A 419 -17.33 -5.71 13.11
N TYR A 420 -16.90 -4.90 12.15
CA TYR A 420 -15.53 -4.38 12.01
C TYR A 420 -15.55 -2.85 12.03
N GLU A 421 -15.56 -2.27 13.23
CA GLU A 421 -15.47 -0.82 13.41
C GLU A 421 -14.21 -0.26 12.76
N PHE A 422 -14.36 0.87 12.06
CA PHE A 422 -13.25 1.57 11.43
C PHE A 422 -12.28 2.07 12.50
N ASP A 423 -11.00 1.78 12.29
CA ASP A 423 -9.92 2.17 13.18
C ASP A 423 -8.97 3.14 12.46
N LEU A 424 -9.03 4.39 12.90
CA LEU A 424 -8.33 5.53 12.30
C LEU A 424 -6.81 5.39 12.44
N PRO A 425 -6.03 5.40 11.33
CA PRO A 425 -4.57 5.47 11.42
C PRO A 425 -4.07 6.77 12.07
N ALA A 426 -2.99 6.65 12.86
CA ALA A 426 -2.31 7.82 13.44
C ALA A 426 -1.64 8.71 12.38
N ASP A 427 -1.29 8.15 11.22
CA ASP A 427 -0.64 8.82 10.10
C ASP A 427 -1.61 9.24 8.97
N GLU A 428 -2.93 9.28 9.23
CA GLU A 428 -3.92 9.63 8.21
C GLU A 428 -3.69 11.04 7.63
N SER A 429 -3.57 11.15 6.30
CA SER A 429 -3.45 12.43 5.60
C SER A 429 -4.82 13.10 5.42
N HIS A 430 -4.82 14.39 5.04
CA HIS A 430 -6.04 15.18 4.85
C HIS A 430 -6.69 14.98 3.47
N ASP A 431 -6.56 13.80 2.87
CA ASP A 431 -7.22 13.43 1.63
C ASP A 431 -8.17 12.26 1.89
N ALA A 432 -9.29 12.21 1.17
CA ALA A 432 -10.25 11.11 1.26
C ALA A 432 -10.73 10.64 -0.10
N ILE A 433 -10.63 9.34 -0.36
CA ILE A 433 -11.20 8.68 -1.53
C ILE A 433 -12.50 7.99 -1.13
N ILE A 434 -13.60 8.40 -1.73
CA ILE A 434 -14.92 7.78 -1.57
C ILE A 434 -15.15 6.85 -2.77
N PHE A 435 -15.02 5.55 -2.55
CA PHE A 435 -15.29 4.53 -3.57
C PHE A 435 -16.77 4.20 -3.63
N VAL A 436 -17.34 4.26 -4.84
CA VAL A 436 -18.74 3.92 -5.13
C VAL A 436 -18.76 2.79 -6.14
N HIS A 437 -19.21 1.61 -5.69
CA HIS A 437 -19.23 0.42 -6.54
C HIS A 437 -20.29 0.51 -7.67
N GLY A 438 -20.16 -0.42 -8.62
CA GLY A 438 -21.01 -0.57 -9.78
C GLY A 438 -22.21 -1.50 -9.60
N ILE A 439 -22.65 -2.06 -10.71
CA ILE A 439 -23.69 -3.09 -10.74
C ILE A 439 -23.20 -4.39 -10.06
N HIS A 440 -24.13 -5.22 -9.60
CA HIS A 440 -23.82 -6.54 -9.06
C HIS A 440 -23.34 -7.50 -10.17
N PRO A 441 -22.33 -8.37 -9.92
CA PRO A 441 -21.92 -9.37 -10.89
C PRO A 441 -23.07 -10.37 -11.18
N PRO A 442 -23.22 -10.86 -12.43
CA PRO A 442 -24.27 -11.80 -12.78
C PRO A 442 -24.10 -13.12 -12.01
N LEU A 443 -25.22 -13.77 -11.66
CA LEU A 443 -25.32 -15.10 -11.01
C LEU A 443 -25.10 -15.18 -9.49
N PHE A 444 -24.81 -14.10 -8.78
CA PHE A 444 -24.83 -14.09 -7.31
C PHE A 444 -26.24 -13.80 -6.77
N ASP A 445 -26.58 -14.41 -5.63
CA ASP A 445 -27.73 -13.99 -4.85
C ASP A 445 -27.45 -12.63 -4.16
N SER A 446 -28.47 -12.04 -3.51
CA SER A 446 -28.35 -10.70 -2.95
C SER A 446 -27.35 -10.56 -1.80
N ASP A 447 -27.13 -11.64 -1.05
CA ASP A 447 -26.23 -11.64 0.11
C ASP A 447 -24.78 -11.86 -0.36
N ASP A 448 -24.55 -12.77 -1.31
CA ASP A 448 -23.23 -12.95 -1.93
C ASP A 448 -22.79 -11.71 -2.69
N SER A 449 -23.74 -10.99 -3.31
CA SER A 449 -23.41 -9.73 -3.98
C SER A 449 -23.01 -8.62 -3.01
N TYR A 450 -23.50 -8.62 -1.76
CA TYR A 450 -23.00 -7.68 -0.75
C TYR A 450 -21.53 -7.95 -0.46
N LEU A 451 -21.20 -9.21 -0.22
CA LEU A 451 -19.84 -9.62 0.09
C LEU A 451 -18.89 -9.32 -1.07
N SER A 452 -19.33 -9.52 -2.32
CA SER A 452 -18.51 -9.25 -3.51
C SER A 452 -18.11 -7.77 -3.60
N ASN A 453 -19.05 -6.84 -3.41
CA ASN A 453 -18.71 -5.41 -3.45
C ASN A 453 -17.79 -4.99 -2.30
N VAL A 454 -17.92 -5.63 -1.13
CA VAL A 454 -17.01 -5.39 0.01
C VAL A 454 -15.62 -5.93 -0.31
N ASN A 455 -15.50 -7.13 -0.87
CA ASN A 455 -14.22 -7.70 -1.31
C ASN A 455 -13.55 -6.84 -2.40
N THR A 456 -14.29 -6.29 -3.36
CA THR A 456 -13.73 -5.30 -4.30
C THR A 456 -13.19 -4.07 -3.57
N ALA A 457 -13.90 -3.56 -2.56
CA ALA A 457 -13.41 -2.43 -1.76
C ALA A 457 -12.16 -2.79 -0.94
N GLU A 458 -12.07 -4.02 -0.43
CA GLU A 458 -10.86 -4.56 0.22
C GLU A 458 -9.68 -4.57 -0.77
N THR A 459 -9.84 -5.12 -1.98
CA THR A 459 -8.79 -5.09 -3.02
C THR A 459 -8.36 -3.66 -3.36
N VAL A 460 -9.31 -2.74 -3.57
CA VAL A 460 -9.00 -1.32 -3.86
C VAL A 460 -8.20 -0.71 -2.71
N TYR A 461 -8.58 -0.98 -1.46
CA TYR A 461 -7.84 -0.53 -0.28
C TYR A 461 -6.42 -1.09 -0.24
N LYS A 462 -6.26 -2.42 -0.36
CA LYS A 462 -4.96 -3.11 -0.33
C LYS A 462 -4.00 -2.50 -1.36
N ARG A 463 -4.49 -2.24 -2.58
CA ARG A 463 -3.67 -1.68 -3.67
C ARG A 463 -3.32 -0.21 -3.48
N LEU A 464 -4.23 0.60 -2.94
CA LEU A 464 -3.91 1.96 -2.50
C LEU A 464 -2.89 1.96 -1.36
N TRP A 465 -3.01 1.01 -0.43
CA TRP A 465 -2.10 0.89 0.71
C TRP A 465 -0.68 0.58 0.26
N HIS A 466 -0.50 -0.35 -0.70
CA HIS A 466 0.80 -0.67 -1.34
C HIS A 466 1.37 0.49 -2.18
N GLN A 467 0.54 1.43 -2.61
CA GLN A 467 0.97 2.69 -3.23
C GLN A 467 1.40 3.77 -2.21
N GLY A 468 1.41 3.44 -0.91
CA GLY A 468 1.73 4.40 0.14
C GLY A 468 0.62 5.41 0.41
N TYR A 469 -0.61 5.17 -0.05
CA TYR A 469 -1.72 6.08 0.22
C TYR A 469 -2.02 6.13 1.72
N LYS A 470 -1.92 7.34 2.30
CA LYS A 470 -2.17 7.63 3.72
C LYS A 470 -3.50 8.33 3.98
N GLY A 471 -4.25 8.69 2.94
CA GLY A 471 -5.54 9.33 3.13
C GLY A 471 -6.63 8.33 3.53
N ARG A 472 -7.80 8.88 3.83
CA ARG A 472 -8.97 8.08 4.20
C ARG A 472 -9.55 7.38 2.97
N PHE A 473 -9.52 6.06 2.95
CA PHE A 473 -10.37 5.28 2.05
C PHE A 473 -11.75 5.07 2.69
N ALA A 474 -12.80 5.39 1.94
CA ALA A 474 -14.18 5.28 2.38
C ALA A 474 -15.01 4.56 1.31
N PHE A 475 -15.67 3.47 1.66
CA PHE A 475 -16.52 2.72 0.75
C PHE A 475 -18.01 3.06 0.98
N TYR A 476 -18.68 3.50 -0.08
CA TYR A 476 -20.12 3.77 -0.08
C TYR A 476 -20.86 2.67 -0.84
N LYS A 477 -21.59 1.84 -0.09
CA LYS A 477 -22.45 0.79 -0.64
C LYS A 477 -23.84 1.31 -0.98
N TRP A 478 -24.39 0.87 -2.11
CA TRP A 478 -25.80 1.04 -2.46
C TRP A 478 -26.40 -0.27 -3.00
N PRO A 479 -27.70 -0.54 -2.81
CA PRO A 479 -28.32 -1.79 -3.24
C PRO A 479 -28.62 -1.79 -4.74
N ALA A 480 -27.58 -2.01 -5.54
CA ALA A 480 -27.67 -2.24 -6.98
C ALA A 480 -28.47 -3.52 -7.28
N LEU A 481 -28.93 -3.67 -8.53
CA LEU A 481 -29.62 -4.88 -8.98
C LEU A 481 -28.72 -5.68 -9.93
N ASN A 482 -28.93 -6.99 -9.96
CA ASN A 482 -28.24 -7.93 -10.84
C ASN A 482 -28.86 -7.86 -12.26
N PRO A 483 -28.08 -7.86 -13.36
CA PRO A 483 -28.61 -7.95 -14.71
C PRO A 483 -28.78 -9.38 -15.23
N ALA A 484 -28.71 -10.44 -14.40
CA ALA A 484 -28.84 -11.84 -14.83
C ALA A 484 -30.15 -12.12 -15.62
N GLY A 485 -31.18 -11.30 -15.43
CA GLY A 485 -32.38 -11.27 -16.27
C GLY A 485 -32.12 -10.92 -17.74
N TYR A 486 -30.96 -10.34 -18.10
CA TYR A 486 -30.54 -10.11 -19.48
C TYR A 486 -30.36 -11.44 -20.24
N PHE A 487 -29.68 -12.42 -19.65
CA PHE A 487 -29.39 -13.71 -20.28
C PHE A 487 -30.49 -14.76 -20.04
N LEU A 488 -31.13 -14.75 -18.87
CA LEU A 488 -32.10 -15.78 -18.49
C LEU A 488 -33.56 -15.41 -18.83
N ASN A 489 -33.91 -14.12 -18.80
CA ASN A 489 -35.30 -13.66 -18.97
C ASN A 489 -35.48 -12.67 -20.14
N GLY A 490 -34.40 -12.29 -20.83
CA GLY A 490 -34.43 -11.47 -22.05
C GLY A 490 -35.09 -10.10 -21.91
N SER A 491 -35.19 -9.51 -20.71
CA SER A 491 -36.03 -8.32 -20.48
C SER A 491 -35.26 -7.00 -20.30
N GLY A 492 -33.94 -7.01 -20.11
CA GLY A 492 -33.12 -5.80 -19.86
C GLY A 492 -33.55 -4.94 -18.64
N PHE A 493 -34.59 -5.38 -17.94
CA PHE A 493 -35.36 -4.64 -16.97
C PHE A 493 -34.58 -4.30 -15.70
N GLU A 494 -33.83 -5.28 -15.20
CA GLU A 494 -33.08 -5.14 -13.95
C GLU A 494 -31.97 -4.08 -14.10
N PHE A 495 -31.47 -3.88 -15.33
CA PHE A 495 -30.48 -2.85 -15.64
C PHE A 495 -31.07 -1.44 -15.48
N ASN A 496 -32.24 -1.19 -16.07
CA ASN A 496 -32.97 0.08 -16.00
C ASN A 496 -33.40 0.38 -14.56
N GLN A 497 -33.89 -0.64 -13.83
CA GLN A 497 -34.26 -0.48 -12.44
C GLN A 497 -33.04 -0.22 -11.53
N SER A 498 -31.90 -0.85 -11.80
CA SER A 498 -30.65 -0.58 -11.09
C SER A 498 -30.20 0.87 -11.31
N GLU A 499 -30.27 1.37 -12.55
CA GLU A 499 -29.91 2.76 -12.87
C GLU A 499 -30.84 3.77 -12.16
N TYR A 500 -32.14 3.51 -12.15
CA TYR A 500 -33.10 4.32 -11.39
C TYR A 500 -32.73 4.38 -9.90
N ARG A 501 -32.43 3.22 -9.30
CA ARG A 501 -31.95 3.14 -7.91
C ARG A 501 -30.68 3.94 -7.72
N ALA A 502 -29.70 3.80 -8.63
CA ALA A 502 -28.42 4.49 -8.56
C ALA A 502 -28.62 6.01 -8.43
N PHE A 503 -29.42 6.62 -9.32
CA PHE A 503 -29.73 8.04 -9.24
C PHE A 503 -30.38 8.44 -7.91
N LYS A 504 -31.30 7.62 -7.38
CA LYS A 504 -31.96 7.91 -6.11
C LYS A 504 -31.03 7.80 -4.90
N TYR A 505 -30.00 6.96 -4.95
CA TYR A 505 -29.02 6.85 -3.86
C TYR A 505 -27.99 7.99 -3.82
N GLY A 506 -27.98 8.89 -4.81
CA GLY A 506 -27.10 10.07 -4.80
C GLY A 506 -27.25 10.96 -3.56
N LYS A 507 -28.45 11.02 -2.95
CA LYS A 507 -28.65 11.80 -1.70
C LYS A 507 -27.89 11.20 -0.53
N GLY A 508 -27.89 9.88 -0.39
CA GLY A 508 -27.15 9.19 0.65
C GLY A 508 -25.63 9.38 0.49
N LEU A 509 -25.12 9.31 -0.75
CA LEU A 509 -23.72 9.57 -1.04
C LEU A 509 -23.32 11.01 -0.69
N ALA A 510 -24.13 12.00 -1.06
CA ALA A 510 -23.89 13.39 -0.69
C ALA A 510 -23.89 13.59 0.84
N GLY A 511 -24.80 12.93 1.56
CA GLY A 511 -24.81 12.92 3.02
C GLY A 511 -23.56 12.31 3.64
N PHE A 512 -23.10 11.16 3.12
CA PHE A 512 -21.89 10.50 3.61
C PHE A 512 -20.63 11.29 3.32
N ALA A 513 -20.50 11.83 2.11
CA ALA A 513 -19.40 12.72 1.76
C ALA A 513 -19.35 13.96 2.68
N ALA A 514 -20.51 14.50 3.07
CA ALA A 514 -20.59 15.62 4.01
C ALA A 514 -20.21 15.24 5.45
N SER A 515 -20.36 13.98 5.86
CA SER A 515 -19.99 13.52 7.21
C SER A 515 -18.50 13.26 7.38
N LEU A 516 -17.75 13.06 6.29
CA LEU A 516 -16.30 13.01 6.35
C LEU A 516 -15.72 14.36 6.80
N PRO A 517 -14.56 14.38 7.49
CA PRO A 517 -13.98 15.61 8.04
C PRO A 517 -13.96 16.78 7.05
N ALA A 518 -14.42 17.95 7.50
CA ALA A 518 -14.56 19.12 6.64
C ALA A 518 -13.21 19.68 6.14
N THR A 519 -12.12 19.35 6.83
CA THR A 519 -10.74 19.73 6.49
C THR A 519 -10.13 18.88 5.38
N TYR A 520 -10.78 17.79 4.95
CA TYR A 520 -10.22 16.88 3.96
C TYR A 520 -10.51 17.33 2.52
N ASN A 521 -9.53 17.14 1.64
CA ASN A 521 -9.78 17.10 0.21
C ASN A 521 -10.51 15.79 -0.11
N LYS A 522 -11.73 15.89 -0.64
CA LYS A 522 -12.59 14.73 -0.91
C LYS A 522 -12.55 14.42 -2.41
N HIS A 523 -12.45 13.14 -2.74
CA HIS A 523 -12.39 12.63 -4.10
C HIS A 523 -13.40 11.50 -4.25
N VAL A 524 -14.20 11.52 -5.31
CA VAL A 524 -15.17 10.45 -5.59
C VAL A 524 -14.57 9.55 -6.66
N TYR A 525 -14.43 8.26 -6.37
CA TYR A 525 -14.00 7.25 -7.31
C TYR A 525 -15.17 6.31 -7.56
N ALA A 526 -15.81 6.41 -8.73
CA ALA A 526 -17.05 5.71 -9.01
C ALA A 526 -16.90 4.78 -10.22
N HIS A 527 -17.32 3.53 -10.05
CA HIS A 527 -17.29 2.51 -11.08
C HIS A 527 -18.66 2.28 -11.71
N SER A 528 -18.72 2.09 -13.04
CA SER A 528 -19.93 1.58 -13.72
C SER A 528 -21.18 2.42 -13.38
N GLN A 529 -22.29 1.80 -12.99
CA GLN A 529 -23.54 2.46 -12.55
C GLN A 529 -23.39 3.27 -11.26
N GLY A 530 -22.32 3.06 -10.48
CA GLY A 530 -21.96 3.95 -9.37
C GLY A 530 -21.76 5.40 -9.83
N ASN A 531 -21.45 5.61 -11.11
CA ASN A 531 -21.39 6.95 -11.70
C ASN A 531 -22.76 7.64 -11.79
N ALA A 532 -23.87 6.91 -11.89
CA ALA A 532 -25.21 7.50 -11.79
C ALA A 532 -25.51 7.97 -10.36
N VAL A 533 -25.04 7.24 -9.34
CA VAL A 533 -25.08 7.68 -7.93
C VAL A 533 -24.30 8.98 -7.77
N ALA A 534 -23.06 9.00 -8.25
CA ALA A 534 -22.19 10.18 -8.19
C ALA A 534 -22.78 11.37 -8.94
N ALA A 535 -23.28 11.17 -10.17
CA ALA A 535 -23.92 12.19 -10.98
C ALA A 535 -25.08 12.85 -10.23
N ALA A 536 -25.99 12.07 -9.64
CA ALA A 536 -27.08 12.61 -8.84
C ALA A 536 -26.58 13.31 -7.56
N ALA A 537 -25.57 12.75 -6.87
CA ALA A 537 -24.99 13.35 -5.68
C ALA A 537 -24.42 14.75 -5.96
N PHE A 538 -23.66 14.92 -7.04
CA PHE A 538 -23.15 16.22 -7.46
C PHE A 538 -24.28 17.14 -7.96
N ARG A 539 -25.10 16.67 -8.90
CA ARG A 539 -26.04 17.52 -9.65
C ARG A 539 -27.30 17.88 -8.87
N ASN A 540 -27.83 16.95 -8.09
CA ASN A 540 -29.12 17.11 -7.40
C ASN A 540 -28.97 17.43 -5.91
N TYR A 541 -27.88 16.98 -5.29
CA TYR A 541 -27.68 17.08 -3.84
C TYR A 541 -26.43 17.89 -3.43
N GLY A 542 -25.70 18.45 -4.40
CA GLY A 542 -24.66 19.44 -4.15
C GLY A 542 -23.40 18.89 -3.49
N LEU A 543 -23.08 17.61 -3.67
CA LEU A 543 -21.83 17.00 -3.20
C LEU A 543 -20.63 17.88 -3.58
N LYS A 544 -19.73 18.09 -2.61
CA LYS A 544 -18.49 18.87 -2.78
C LYS A 544 -17.28 17.95 -2.69
N ALA A 545 -16.54 17.84 -3.79
CA ALA A 545 -15.32 17.06 -3.91
C ALA A 545 -14.38 17.74 -4.94
N LYS A 546 -13.06 17.62 -4.74
CA LYS A 546 -12.02 18.17 -5.61
C LYS A 546 -12.02 17.45 -6.96
N THR A 547 -12.04 16.11 -6.93
CA THR A 547 -12.02 15.26 -8.13
C THR A 547 -13.15 14.23 -8.10
N TRP A 548 -13.74 13.96 -9.27
CA TRP A 548 -14.55 12.79 -9.55
C TRP A 548 -13.88 11.97 -10.64
N ILE A 549 -13.37 10.79 -10.26
CA ILE A 549 -12.84 9.79 -11.17
C ILE A 549 -13.99 8.89 -11.61
N VAL A 550 -14.31 8.97 -12.89
CA VAL A 550 -15.30 8.15 -13.59
C VAL A 550 -14.55 6.96 -14.17
N THR A 551 -14.59 5.79 -13.52
CA THR A 551 -13.95 4.59 -14.08
C THR A 551 -14.97 3.66 -14.71
N GLN A 552 -14.73 3.29 -15.97
CA GLN A 552 -15.61 2.43 -16.78
C GLN A 552 -17.09 2.82 -16.62
N GLY A 553 -17.37 4.13 -16.72
CA GLY A 553 -18.66 4.69 -16.30
C GLY A 553 -19.84 4.29 -17.19
N ALA A 554 -20.93 3.85 -16.57
CA ALA A 554 -22.19 3.49 -17.22
C ALA A 554 -23.15 4.69 -17.25
N LEU A 555 -22.70 5.79 -17.87
CA LEU A 555 -23.49 7.00 -18.14
C LEU A 555 -23.32 7.38 -19.61
N PRO A 556 -24.33 7.96 -20.27
CA PRO A 556 -24.14 8.53 -21.61
C PRO A 556 -23.06 9.60 -21.63
N ILE A 557 -22.22 9.58 -22.66
CA ILE A 557 -21.31 10.69 -23.00
C ILE A 557 -22.07 12.02 -23.08
N SER A 558 -23.32 12.01 -23.56
CA SER A 558 -24.15 13.20 -23.68
C SER A 558 -24.44 13.92 -22.36
N CYS A 559 -24.28 13.25 -21.21
CA CYS A 559 -24.31 13.89 -19.90
C CYS A 559 -23.18 14.92 -19.74
N PHE A 560 -22.03 14.68 -20.36
CA PHE A 560 -20.80 15.46 -20.28
C PHE A 560 -20.62 16.37 -21.52
N ASP A 561 -21.02 15.90 -22.70
CA ASP A 561 -20.80 16.59 -23.98
C ASP A 561 -22.11 16.69 -24.78
N ASN A 562 -22.58 17.90 -24.98
CA ASN A 562 -23.88 18.16 -25.60
C ASN A 562 -23.89 17.96 -27.11
N ASP A 563 -22.73 18.05 -27.76
CA ASP A 563 -22.60 18.06 -29.20
C ASP A 563 -22.35 16.66 -29.76
N LEU A 564 -21.80 15.77 -28.93
CA LEU A 564 -21.43 14.42 -29.35
C LEU A 564 -22.62 13.45 -29.36
N ARG A 565 -22.92 12.92 -30.55
CA ARG A 565 -23.95 11.92 -30.80
C ARG A 565 -23.40 10.79 -31.66
N HIS A 566 -23.57 9.56 -31.19
CA HIS A 566 -23.14 8.35 -31.89
C HIS A 566 -24.31 7.63 -32.54
N TYR A 567 -25.52 7.80 -32.00
CA TYR A 567 -26.72 7.08 -32.41
C TYR A 567 -27.83 8.03 -32.86
N VAL A 568 -28.49 7.66 -33.97
CA VAL A 568 -29.70 8.32 -34.47
C VAL A 568 -30.80 7.27 -34.50
N PHE A 569 -31.81 7.43 -33.65
CA PHE A 569 -32.95 6.52 -33.61
C PHE A 569 -34.13 7.11 -34.40
N ASN A 570 -34.85 6.23 -35.10
CA ASN A 570 -36.10 6.60 -35.78
C ASN A 570 -37.27 6.86 -34.80
N TYR A 571 -37.12 6.46 -33.54
CA TYR A 571 -38.10 6.63 -32.47
C TYR A 571 -37.66 7.77 -31.53
N ILE A 572 -38.54 8.73 -31.26
CA ILE A 572 -38.21 9.93 -30.48
C ILE A 572 -38.53 9.68 -29.00
N THR A 573 -37.49 9.44 -28.20
CA THR A 573 -37.55 9.55 -26.74
C THR A 573 -37.01 10.92 -26.30
N PRO A 574 -37.23 11.34 -25.04
CA PRO A 574 -36.56 12.52 -24.52
C PRO A 574 -35.04 12.45 -24.65
N ASP A 575 -34.39 13.61 -24.67
CA ASP A 575 -32.97 13.73 -25.01
C ASP A 575 -32.23 14.64 -24.04
N SER A 576 -32.64 15.92 -23.92
CA SER A 576 -32.02 16.88 -23.00
C SER A 576 -32.57 16.81 -21.59
N ALA A 577 -31.77 17.24 -20.62
CA ALA A 577 -32.19 17.37 -19.22
C ALA A 577 -33.44 18.26 -19.03
N SER A 578 -33.66 19.25 -19.91
CA SER A 578 -34.90 20.06 -19.93
C SER A 578 -36.15 19.23 -20.26
N ASP A 579 -35.96 18.14 -20.99
CA ASP A 579 -37.01 17.27 -21.50
C ASP A 579 -37.02 15.94 -20.74
N LEU A 580 -36.40 15.86 -19.56
CA LEU A 580 -36.25 14.62 -18.77
C LEU A 580 -35.31 13.57 -19.39
N GLY A 581 -34.32 13.99 -20.20
CA GLY A 581 -33.29 13.15 -20.81
C GLY A 581 -31.86 13.37 -20.25
N TYR A 582 -30.88 12.66 -20.80
CA TYR A 582 -29.49 12.66 -20.32
C TYR A 582 -28.64 13.83 -20.81
N ARG A 583 -28.90 14.36 -22.01
CA ARG A 583 -28.03 15.36 -22.62
C ARG A 583 -28.00 16.62 -21.76
N SER A 584 -26.81 17.10 -21.45
CA SER A 584 -26.60 18.23 -20.53
C SER A 584 -27.01 17.98 -19.07
N PHE A 585 -27.15 16.72 -18.64
CA PHE A 585 -27.51 16.43 -17.24
C PHE A 585 -26.48 17.00 -16.25
N LEU A 586 -25.18 16.91 -16.57
CA LEU A 586 -24.11 17.50 -15.76
C LEU A 586 -23.86 18.96 -16.16
N ASP A 587 -24.83 19.81 -15.85
CA ASP A 587 -24.74 21.26 -16.07
C ASP A 587 -23.75 21.97 -15.11
N ASP A 588 -23.70 23.30 -15.20
CA ASP A 588 -22.82 24.18 -14.42
C ASP A 588 -22.95 24.07 -12.89
N LYS A 589 -23.97 23.37 -12.37
CA LYS A 589 -24.08 23.10 -10.92
C LYS A 589 -23.07 22.07 -10.44
N VAL A 590 -22.56 21.23 -11.34
CA VAL A 590 -21.49 20.27 -11.05
C VAL A 590 -20.15 21.00 -11.12
N GLN A 591 -19.57 21.31 -9.96
CA GLN A 591 -18.30 22.04 -9.84
C GLN A 591 -17.27 21.14 -9.19
N THR A 592 -16.69 20.24 -9.99
CA THR A 592 -15.65 19.29 -9.59
C THR A 592 -14.78 19.01 -10.80
N ARG A 593 -13.52 18.65 -10.59
CA ARG A 593 -12.65 18.15 -11.66
C ARG A 593 -13.11 16.74 -12.04
N ILE A 594 -13.36 16.45 -13.31
CA ILE A 594 -13.83 15.14 -13.78
C ILE A 594 -12.75 14.48 -14.62
N VAL A 595 -12.33 13.28 -14.22
CA VAL A 595 -11.36 12.46 -14.96
C VAL A 595 -12.01 11.17 -15.40
N ASN A 596 -11.96 10.89 -16.70
CA ASN A 596 -12.56 9.70 -17.28
C ASN A 596 -11.52 8.59 -17.46
N PHE A 597 -11.60 7.56 -16.63
CA PHE A 597 -10.85 6.31 -16.77
C PHE A 597 -11.66 5.39 -17.69
N CYS A 598 -11.53 5.62 -19.00
CA CYS A 598 -12.31 4.96 -20.04
C CYS A 598 -11.65 3.64 -20.47
N ASN A 599 -12.46 2.63 -20.80
CA ASN A 599 -11.98 1.41 -21.44
C ASN A 599 -12.80 1.20 -22.72
N THR A 600 -12.23 1.57 -23.86
CA THR A 600 -12.89 1.47 -25.17
C THR A 600 -13.17 0.04 -25.63
N GLN A 601 -12.63 -0.97 -24.94
CA GLN A 601 -12.90 -2.38 -25.20
C GLN A 601 -13.94 -2.99 -24.26
N ASP A 602 -14.37 -2.28 -23.22
CA ASP A 602 -15.28 -2.79 -22.18
C ASP A 602 -16.59 -3.31 -22.76
N THR A 603 -16.83 -4.62 -22.58
CA THR A 603 -18.02 -5.31 -23.10
C THR A 603 -19.30 -5.02 -22.32
N VAL A 604 -19.22 -4.74 -21.03
CA VAL A 604 -20.41 -4.44 -20.22
C VAL A 604 -20.97 -3.08 -20.63
N THR A 605 -20.12 -2.08 -20.75
CA THR A 605 -20.56 -0.72 -21.15
C THR A 605 -20.68 -0.54 -22.67
N GLY A 606 -19.91 -1.28 -23.47
CA GLY A 606 -19.90 -1.15 -24.94
C GLY A 606 -20.79 -2.14 -25.70
N LYS A 607 -21.29 -3.20 -25.05
CA LYS A 607 -22.25 -4.14 -25.65
C LYS A 607 -23.52 -4.25 -24.84
N ILE A 608 -23.43 -4.63 -23.56
CA ILE A 608 -24.62 -4.92 -22.76
C ILE A 608 -25.43 -3.64 -22.48
N TRP A 609 -24.76 -2.58 -22.02
CA TRP A 609 -25.39 -1.28 -21.77
C TRP A 609 -25.94 -0.66 -23.06
N GLU A 610 -25.20 -0.71 -24.17
CA GLU A 610 -25.67 -0.14 -25.44
C GLU A 610 -26.89 -0.90 -26.00
N LEU A 611 -26.87 -2.24 -25.97
CA LEU A 611 -28.02 -3.06 -26.34
C LEU A 611 -29.22 -2.81 -25.42
N ASN A 612 -28.99 -2.56 -24.13
CA ASN A 612 -30.03 -2.12 -23.21
C ASN A 612 -30.69 -0.81 -23.65
N HIS A 613 -29.90 0.21 -23.97
CA HIS A 613 -30.43 1.49 -24.42
C HIS A 613 -31.12 1.43 -25.79
N GLU A 614 -30.73 0.51 -26.68
CA GLU A 614 -31.36 0.36 -28.00
C GLU A 614 -32.67 -0.45 -27.95
N PHE A 615 -32.68 -1.59 -27.24
CA PHE A 615 -33.77 -2.57 -27.34
C PHE A 615 -34.70 -2.60 -26.12
N PHE A 616 -34.22 -2.18 -24.95
CA PHE A 616 -34.94 -2.32 -23.69
C PHE A 616 -35.37 -0.99 -23.06
N LYS A 617 -35.09 0.12 -23.75
CA LYS A 617 -35.70 1.43 -23.49
C LYS A 617 -36.53 1.83 -24.70
N PRO A 618 -37.71 2.42 -24.57
CA PRO A 618 -38.48 2.55 -23.33
C PRO A 618 -38.84 1.18 -22.73
N THR A 619 -38.88 1.10 -21.40
CA THR A 619 -39.13 -0.14 -20.67
C THR A 619 -40.53 -0.65 -20.97
N VAL A 620 -40.62 -1.95 -21.25
CA VAL A 620 -41.86 -2.72 -21.21
C VAL A 620 -41.67 -3.82 -20.15
N HIS A 621 -42.51 -3.82 -19.12
CA HIS A 621 -42.45 -4.79 -18.03
C HIS A 621 -43.74 -5.61 -17.96
N LEU A 622 -43.60 -6.90 -17.69
CA LEU A 622 -44.70 -7.83 -17.48
C LEU A 622 -44.68 -8.31 -16.03
N ASP A 623 -45.75 -7.99 -15.29
CA ASP A 623 -46.02 -8.46 -13.93
C ASP A 623 -47.29 -9.32 -13.93
N GLY A 624 -47.09 -10.63 -14.13
CA GLY A 624 -48.18 -11.57 -14.37
C GLY A 624 -48.97 -11.23 -15.64
N LEU A 625 -50.25 -10.89 -15.47
CA LEU A 625 -51.13 -10.45 -16.57
C LEU A 625 -51.13 -8.93 -16.78
N THR A 626 -50.35 -8.20 -15.98
CA THR A 626 -50.25 -6.75 -16.05
C THR A 626 -49.05 -6.37 -16.91
N ARG A 627 -49.26 -5.51 -17.91
CA ARG A 627 -48.20 -4.96 -18.76
C ARG A 627 -48.01 -3.48 -18.42
N ILE A 628 -46.77 -3.07 -18.19
CA ILE A 628 -46.39 -1.70 -17.87
C ILE A 628 -45.51 -1.19 -19.00
N GLU A 629 -45.85 -0.03 -19.55
CA GLU A 629 -45.18 0.53 -20.72
C GLU A 629 -44.92 2.02 -20.55
N TYR A 630 -43.77 2.47 -21.03
CA TYR A 630 -43.46 3.89 -21.16
C TYR A 630 -43.84 4.40 -22.55
N TRP A 631 -44.70 5.42 -22.60
CA TRP A 631 -45.26 6.02 -23.80
C TRP A 631 -44.83 7.49 -23.92
N PHE A 632 -44.82 7.97 -25.15
CA PHE A 632 -44.42 9.33 -25.51
C PHE A 632 -45.36 9.80 -26.61
N PHE A 633 -45.71 11.08 -26.58
CA PHE A 633 -46.56 11.69 -27.59
C PHE A 633 -45.73 12.56 -28.54
N SER A 634 -46.37 13.40 -29.34
CA SER A 634 -45.68 14.29 -30.27
C SER A 634 -44.73 15.27 -29.58
N ASP A 635 -44.91 15.52 -28.29
CA ASP A 635 -43.97 16.24 -27.44
C ASP A 635 -43.01 15.25 -26.75
N PRO A 636 -41.70 15.28 -27.03
CA PRO A 636 -40.74 14.37 -26.42
C PRO A 636 -40.56 14.58 -24.90
N SER A 637 -41.04 15.70 -24.35
CA SER A 637 -41.04 15.96 -22.89
C SER A 637 -42.27 15.39 -22.17
N GLU A 638 -43.27 14.91 -22.92
CA GLU A 638 -44.49 14.30 -22.37
C GLU A 638 -44.34 12.78 -22.30
N VAL A 639 -43.74 12.31 -21.20
CA VAL A 639 -43.54 10.88 -20.92
C VAL A 639 -44.65 10.35 -20.02
N HIS A 640 -45.21 9.21 -20.39
CA HIS A 640 -46.29 8.55 -19.64
C HIS A 640 -45.91 7.12 -19.27
N VAL A 641 -46.28 6.68 -18.06
CA VAL A 641 -46.28 5.28 -17.68
C VAL A 641 -47.71 4.77 -17.70
N LYS A 642 -47.97 3.78 -18.55
CA LYS A 642 -49.29 3.15 -18.71
C LYS A 642 -49.27 1.74 -18.16
N ARG A 643 -50.36 1.34 -17.52
CA ARG A 643 -50.57 -0.03 -17.03
C ARG A 643 -51.75 -0.65 -17.73
N PHE A 644 -51.61 -1.88 -18.19
CA PHE A 644 -52.65 -2.64 -18.86
C PHE A 644 -52.88 -3.97 -18.16
N PHE A 645 -54.13 -4.38 -17.98
CA PHE A 645 -54.46 -5.78 -17.72
C PHE A 645 -54.94 -6.41 -19.03
N ASN A 646 -54.13 -7.32 -19.58
CA ASN A 646 -54.30 -7.82 -20.94
C ASN A 646 -54.28 -6.68 -22.01
N THR A 647 -55.45 -6.27 -22.52
CA THR A 647 -55.62 -5.18 -23.50
C THR A 647 -56.33 -3.94 -22.94
N VAL A 648 -56.72 -3.97 -21.67
CA VAL A 648 -57.46 -2.87 -21.01
C VAL A 648 -56.48 -1.98 -20.26
N GLU A 649 -56.45 -0.68 -20.59
CA GLU A 649 -55.68 0.31 -19.84
C GLU A 649 -56.31 0.52 -18.46
N LEU A 650 -55.52 0.31 -17.41
CA LEU A 650 -55.90 0.48 -16.02
C LEU A 650 -55.51 1.85 -15.46
N ASN A 651 -54.36 2.36 -15.89
CA ASN A 651 -53.78 3.59 -15.38
C ASN A 651 -52.90 4.25 -16.44
N ASP A 652 -52.85 5.58 -16.40
CA ASP A 652 -52.00 6.44 -17.21
C ASP A 652 -51.49 7.58 -16.32
N ARG A 653 -50.16 7.64 -16.13
CA ARG A 653 -49.50 8.67 -15.32
C ARG A 653 -48.43 9.40 -16.13
N VAL A 654 -48.41 10.73 -16.01
CA VAL A 654 -47.29 11.58 -16.44
C VAL A 654 -46.05 11.34 -15.56
N VAL A 655 -44.91 11.10 -16.20
CA VAL A 655 -43.59 10.99 -15.56
C VAL A 655 -42.99 12.39 -15.41
N ASN A 656 -42.82 12.83 -14.17
CA ASN A 656 -42.23 14.14 -13.85
C ASN A 656 -40.84 14.02 -13.22
N ASP A 657 -40.41 12.80 -12.89
CA ASP A 657 -39.12 12.54 -12.30
C ASP A 657 -38.08 12.29 -13.41
N PRO A 658 -37.05 13.16 -13.56
CA PRO A 658 -36.04 12.97 -14.58
C PRO A 658 -35.24 11.67 -14.39
N HIS A 659 -35.08 11.19 -13.15
CA HIS A 659 -34.38 9.92 -12.90
C HIS A 659 -35.17 8.72 -13.41
N GLU A 660 -36.51 8.71 -13.20
CA GLU A 660 -37.41 7.72 -13.79
C GLU A 660 -37.34 7.76 -15.32
N SER A 661 -37.47 8.95 -15.91
CA SER A 661 -37.45 9.12 -17.37
C SER A 661 -36.14 8.65 -17.99
N MET A 662 -35.00 9.10 -17.47
CA MET A 662 -33.68 8.68 -17.96
C MET A 662 -33.49 7.16 -17.88
N ALA A 663 -33.78 6.58 -16.71
CA ALA A 663 -33.54 5.17 -16.47
C ALA A 663 -34.52 4.25 -17.22
N MET A 664 -35.79 4.64 -17.38
CA MET A 664 -36.84 3.75 -17.90
C MET A 664 -37.25 4.06 -19.33
N ALA A 665 -37.15 5.32 -19.75
CA ALA A 665 -37.80 5.80 -20.97
C ALA A 665 -36.80 6.17 -22.07
N VAL A 666 -35.67 6.76 -21.70
CA VAL A 666 -34.77 7.44 -22.64
C VAL A 666 -33.75 6.51 -23.28
N ARG A 667 -33.72 6.47 -24.63
CA ARG A 667 -32.62 5.88 -25.39
C ARG A 667 -31.46 6.85 -25.48
N SER A 668 -30.27 6.43 -25.05
CA SER A 668 -29.08 7.29 -25.12
C SER A 668 -28.65 7.47 -26.58
N ARG A 669 -28.52 8.73 -27.03
CA ARG A 669 -28.01 9.07 -28.38
C ARG A 669 -26.48 9.04 -28.50
N SER A 670 -25.78 8.69 -27.43
CA SER A 670 -24.33 8.55 -27.38
C SER A 670 -23.94 7.22 -26.75
N LYS A 671 -22.69 6.80 -26.94
CA LYS A 671 -22.10 5.70 -26.20
C LYS A 671 -22.01 6.00 -24.69
N ALA A 672 -21.68 4.97 -23.91
CA ALA A 672 -21.30 5.15 -22.51
C ALA A 672 -19.97 5.92 -22.40
N ILE A 673 -19.80 6.68 -21.30
CA ILE A 673 -18.61 7.48 -21.02
C ILE A 673 -17.35 6.60 -20.87
N ALA A 674 -17.52 5.32 -20.51
CA ALA A 674 -16.48 4.29 -20.58
C ALA A 674 -15.82 4.16 -21.96
N HIS A 675 -16.48 4.58 -23.04
CA HIS A 675 -15.97 4.55 -24.42
C HIS A 675 -15.61 5.94 -24.96
N GLY A 676 -15.72 6.98 -24.11
CA GLY A 676 -15.62 8.38 -24.49
C GLY A 676 -14.20 8.90 -24.60
N ILE A 677 -13.44 8.41 -25.58
CA ILE A 677 -12.11 8.94 -25.93
C ILE A 677 -12.18 10.22 -26.78
N ASP A 678 -13.34 10.45 -27.41
CA ASP A 678 -13.65 11.55 -28.33
C ASP A 678 -14.40 12.71 -27.66
N VAL A 679 -14.57 12.66 -26.34
CA VAL A 679 -15.35 13.63 -25.56
C VAL A 679 -14.61 14.96 -25.47
N GLN A 680 -15.30 16.06 -25.83
CA GLN A 680 -14.78 17.43 -25.78
C GLN A 680 -15.54 18.32 -24.80
N GLY A 681 -16.60 17.78 -24.18
CA GLY A 681 -17.41 18.46 -23.18
C GLY A 681 -16.76 18.55 -21.80
N LYS A 682 -17.57 18.37 -20.76
CA LYS A 682 -17.21 18.57 -19.35
C LYS A 682 -16.35 17.43 -18.79
N LEU A 683 -15.12 17.32 -19.27
CA LEU A 683 -14.05 16.49 -18.75
C LEU A 683 -12.76 17.30 -18.66
N ASP A 684 -11.99 17.07 -17.61
CA ASP A 684 -10.67 17.69 -17.44
C ASP A 684 -9.56 16.79 -17.98
N GLU A 685 -9.73 15.47 -17.92
CA GLU A 685 -8.74 14.49 -18.41
C GLU A 685 -9.40 13.16 -18.80
N ILE A 686 -8.77 12.45 -19.74
CA ILE A 686 -9.15 11.11 -20.19
C ILE A 686 -7.95 10.18 -20.06
N VAL A 687 -8.15 9.04 -19.40
CA VAL A 687 -7.19 7.95 -19.25
C VAL A 687 -7.76 6.73 -19.96
N ASP A 688 -7.14 6.31 -21.06
CA ASP A 688 -7.53 5.08 -21.78
C ASP A 688 -6.88 3.85 -21.12
N LEU A 689 -7.70 3.07 -20.42
CA LEU A 689 -7.27 1.91 -19.66
C LEU A 689 -6.73 0.77 -20.55
N HIS A 690 -7.28 0.62 -21.75
CA HIS A 690 -6.78 -0.37 -22.70
C HIS A 690 -5.41 0.04 -23.22
N ALA A 691 -5.30 1.29 -23.70
CA ALA A 691 -4.05 1.79 -24.26
C ALA A 691 -2.92 1.90 -23.22
N MET A 692 -3.24 2.32 -21.98
CA MET A 692 -2.25 2.58 -20.94
C MET A 692 -1.84 1.34 -20.14
N PHE A 693 -2.79 0.44 -19.84
CA PHE A 693 -2.58 -0.70 -18.94
C PHE A 693 -2.79 -2.06 -19.60
N GLY A 694 -3.20 -2.11 -20.87
CA GLY A 694 -3.51 -3.37 -21.54
C GLY A 694 -4.70 -4.09 -20.92
N PHE A 695 -5.61 -3.35 -20.29
CA PHE A 695 -6.89 -3.91 -19.84
C PHE A 695 -7.70 -4.27 -21.07
N GLY A 696 -8.22 -5.50 -21.11
CA GLY A 696 -8.92 -6.03 -22.27
C GLY A 696 -10.36 -5.53 -22.27
N ASP A 697 -11.27 -6.43 -22.61
CA ASP A 697 -12.70 -6.14 -22.65
C ASP A 697 -13.42 -6.32 -21.30
N GLU A 698 -12.66 -6.53 -20.22
CA GLU A 698 -13.20 -6.78 -18.89
C GLU A 698 -13.68 -5.49 -18.19
N HIS A 699 -14.75 -5.65 -17.41
CA HIS A 699 -15.37 -4.60 -16.61
C HIS A 699 -14.93 -4.73 -15.15
N GLY A 700 -13.83 -4.07 -14.77
CA GLY A 700 -13.21 -4.21 -13.44
C GLY A 700 -11.78 -4.79 -13.42
N SER A 701 -11.07 -4.84 -14.56
CA SER A 701 -9.70 -5.38 -14.67
C SER A 701 -8.76 -4.95 -13.53
N GLN A 702 -8.87 -3.70 -13.10
CA GLN A 702 -8.07 -3.07 -12.06
C GLN A 702 -8.18 -3.70 -10.66
N TRP A 703 -9.17 -4.56 -10.40
CA TRP A 703 -9.25 -5.36 -9.18
C TRP A 703 -9.32 -6.86 -9.50
N GLU A 704 -9.99 -7.29 -10.56
CA GLU A 704 -10.12 -8.72 -10.91
C GLU A 704 -8.78 -9.39 -11.28
N ARG A 705 -7.86 -8.64 -11.90
CA ARG A 705 -6.56 -9.18 -12.30
C ARG A 705 -5.56 -9.12 -11.13
N PRO A 706 -4.57 -10.02 -11.09
CA PRO A 706 -3.44 -9.92 -10.16
C PRO A 706 -2.76 -8.55 -10.20
N ILE A 707 -2.32 -8.06 -9.04
CA ILE A 707 -1.77 -6.71 -8.85
C ILE A 707 -0.61 -6.38 -9.80
N GLN A 708 0.18 -7.40 -10.18
CA GLN A 708 1.35 -7.29 -11.05
C GLN A 708 0.98 -7.00 -12.52
N ARG A 709 -0.25 -7.30 -12.95
CA ARG A 709 -0.68 -7.16 -14.35
C ARG A 709 -1.16 -5.74 -14.65
N GLN A 710 -0.26 -4.77 -14.43
CA GLN A 710 -0.47 -3.32 -14.60
C GLN A 710 -1.49 -2.69 -13.64
N CYS A 711 -2.14 -3.47 -12.77
CA CYS A 711 -3.10 -2.93 -11.79
C CYS A 711 -2.42 -1.99 -10.79
N LEU A 712 -1.20 -2.28 -10.35
CA LEU A 712 -0.50 -1.38 -9.45
C LEU A 712 -0.22 0.00 -10.09
N ARG A 713 0.13 0.02 -11.38
CA ARG A 713 0.31 1.27 -12.17
C ARG A 713 -1.00 2.02 -12.40
N TYR A 714 -2.12 1.30 -12.48
CA TYR A 714 -3.44 1.94 -12.49
C TYR A 714 -3.69 2.74 -11.20
N PHE A 715 -3.35 2.17 -10.03
CA PHE A 715 -3.53 2.84 -8.75
C PHE A 715 -2.52 3.98 -8.56
N GLU A 716 -1.30 3.86 -9.07
CA GLU A 716 -0.34 4.97 -9.16
C GLU A 716 -0.97 6.16 -9.91
N LYS A 717 -1.46 5.92 -11.15
CA LYS A 717 -2.15 6.95 -11.94
C LYS A 717 -3.38 7.50 -11.22
N LEU A 718 -4.19 6.66 -10.59
CA LEU A 718 -5.35 7.12 -9.80
C LEU A 718 -4.93 8.06 -8.66
N THR A 719 -3.84 7.76 -7.95
CA THR A 719 -3.34 8.63 -6.88
C THR A 719 -2.74 9.93 -7.40
N ASP A 720 -2.12 9.92 -8.58
CA ASP A 720 -1.63 11.14 -9.24
C ASP A 720 -2.77 12.09 -9.64
N GLU A 721 -3.95 11.58 -9.96
CA GLU A 721 -5.14 12.39 -10.26
C GLU A 721 -5.77 13.07 -9.03
N ILE A 722 -5.36 12.64 -7.85
CA ILE A 722 -5.94 13.03 -6.56
C ILE A 722 -5.03 14.04 -5.84
N ARG A 723 -3.71 13.86 -5.93
CA ARG A 723 -2.70 14.84 -5.51
C ARG A 723 -2.91 16.17 -6.25
#